data_AF-A0A955TAJ6-F1
#
_entry.id   AF-A0A955TAJ6-F1
#
_cell.length_a   1.000
_cell.length_b   1.000
_cell.length_c   1.000
_cell.angle_alpha   90.00
_cell.angle_beta   90.00
_cell.angle_gamma   90.00
#
_symmetry.space_group_name_H-M   'P 1'
#
loop_
_entity.id
_entity.type
_entity.pdbx_description
1 polymer ?
#
loop_
_entity_poly.entity_id
_entity_poly.type
_entity_poly.pdbx_seq_one_letter_code
_entity_poly.pdbx_strand_id
1 'polypeptide(L)'
;MQLKTRSRLPLLLDVILVTLLSAVPSQAQTPTDSGSCIMFDGESWLQPERPFGFDLPQGYTLEMWFYYPSDGPIRSLVLAKNNRGFRIQVHKTGMIEYWYGKTEAGLFALDQWTHLAITWDTSWGRLFIDGREVHSAFTPGRVGENDEYLRIGDEGFVGFVDEFRIWDFAKTRGQILRQMKTPLLGNEDGLVTYFPFDEGIGQIAEELSGKEDDLQFGYTPIEDDSDPRWAINPIPGFAPPPSEVGQIIVPYDPVACDGFLLLEIRDLLKDGTEVRALLHSTVTSDSETLVLSAFPPHSSFFQGSIALSRGTFIEGDGVLQVNDGDQIRIRYADLDDGSGTSRLRWVFVDVDCQSTPWIPTPTCSPTFTETPTQTFTPTITPTPNLFPRIIYVDSAVSVSGTGLSWTDPTKSIKEALDIADGQDQIWIRSGTYEERIDLVDGVSLYGGFSGGETSIEERPAFSESAIRWIYFEEAAYPEYSLSDIEVGEESVIKAFNVHSATLDRLEISGGVATNGGGLYCEYSTLTIRDCTFENNVASDNGGGVYCSTSTLDFERCLWRTNSAYNFREESEIAKGGGICGEASEIRIRHSRFERNLASGKEVTRGGALFGGSSNFLLRNIRFDWNHVQDQVPDYIWPFSYRSYYGSAISLIESCETSVGNCLFVDNYPKAAIDSTADSKTQVIQTTIASDEFSLSFGANPESLVLNSILFGEVEGGPNINYSWVRNWPSGKGNIVDEYDLALDRATFRPLTSASIVDAGTPTNIHTDLLNA
;
A
#
# COMPACT_ATOMS: atom_id res chain seq x y z
N MET A 1 78.30 -0.40 28.62
CA MET A 1 78.34 1.06 28.40
C MET A 1 76.89 1.51 28.21
N GLN A 2 76.24 2.01 29.27
CA GLN A 2 76.00 3.45 29.58
C GLN A 2 75.11 4.15 28.54
N LEU A 3 74.10 4.97 28.83
CA LEU A 3 73.44 5.58 30.03
C LEU A 3 72.18 6.31 29.49
N LYS A 4 71.02 6.31 30.18
CA LYS A 4 70.29 7.47 30.80
C LYS A 4 70.17 8.77 29.94
N THR A 5 69.07 9.54 29.87
CA THR A 5 68.18 10.06 30.95
C THR A 5 67.01 10.92 30.40
N ARG A 6 65.99 11.13 31.26
CA ARG A 6 64.81 12.06 31.22
C ARG A 6 65.15 13.57 31.24
N SER A 7 64.18 14.44 30.83
CA SER A 7 63.63 15.61 31.59
C SER A 7 62.71 16.49 30.71
N ARG A 8 61.41 16.69 31.02
CA ARG A 8 60.74 17.78 31.80
C ARG A 8 60.53 19.15 31.09
N LEU A 9 59.25 19.59 31.17
CA LEU A 9 58.59 20.89 30.92
C LEU A 9 59.36 22.18 31.26
N PRO A 10 58.94 23.37 30.73
CA PRO A 10 58.08 24.28 31.52
C PRO A 10 56.98 25.06 30.75
N LEU A 11 55.95 25.49 31.50
CA LEU A 11 54.96 26.52 31.17
C LEU A 11 55.60 27.93 31.07
N LEU A 12 55.02 28.83 30.27
CA LEU A 12 54.78 30.21 30.68
C LEU A 12 53.54 30.81 29.99
N LEU A 13 52.76 31.54 30.81
CA LEU A 13 51.51 32.23 30.55
C LEU A 13 51.83 33.69 30.15
N ASP A 14 51.11 34.30 29.20
CA ASP A 14 50.88 35.74 29.21
C ASP A 14 49.59 36.11 28.45
N VAL A 15 48.83 37.01 29.09
CA VAL A 15 47.47 37.49 28.78
C VAL A 15 47.58 38.90 28.20
N ILE A 16 46.99 39.21 27.03
CA ILE A 16 46.37 40.52 26.71
C ILE A 16 45.16 40.32 25.77
N LEU A 17 44.08 41.03 26.11
CA LEU A 17 42.71 41.03 25.60
C LEU A 17 42.48 42.16 24.55
N VAL A 18 41.37 42.07 23.77
CA VAL A 18 40.62 43.14 23.03
C VAL A 18 41.14 43.49 21.60
N THR A 19 40.40 43.46 20.47
CA THR A 19 38.99 43.20 20.08
C THR A 19 38.81 43.02 18.54
N LEU A 20 37.81 42.23 18.14
CA LEU A 20 36.82 42.37 17.04
C LEU A 20 37.26 42.69 15.58
N LEU A 21 37.05 41.77 14.63
CA LEU A 21 35.84 41.72 13.76
C LEU A 21 35.83 40.49 12.81
N SER A 22 34.76 39.70 12.93
CA SER A 22 34.02 38.93 11.91
C SER A 22 34.75 38.12 10.80
N ALA A 23 34.71 36.80 10.93
CA ALA A 23 34.33 35.91 9.84
C ALA A 23 33.36 34.86 10.42
N VAL A 24 32.08 35.02 10.11
CA VAL A 24 31.00 34.10 10.50
C VAL A 24 31.14 32.82 9.69
N PRO A 25 31.38 31.64 10.30
CA PRO A 25 31.05 30.41 9.63
C PRO A 25 29.53 30.31 9.61
N SER A 26 28.95 30.14 8.42
CA SER A 26 27.52 29.87 8.27
C SER A 26 27.18 28.64 9.09
N GLN A 27 26.51 28.84 10.23
CA GLN A 27 25.62 27.83 10.77
C GLN A 27 24.68 27.46 9.63
N ALA A 28 24.74 26.20 9.18
CA ALA A 28 23.51 25.58 8.74
C ALA A 28 22.59 25.64 9.96
N GLN A 29 21.60 26.54 9.93
CA GLN A 29 20.44 26.40 10.78
C GLN A 29 19.83 25.05 10.42
N THR A 30 20.01 24.07 11.30
CA THR A 30 19.08 22.94 11.40
C THR A 30 17.68 23.55 11.55
N PRO A 31 16.67 23.10 10.77
CA PRO A 31 15.29 23.48 11.03
C PRO A 31 14.99 23.20 12.52
N THR A 32 14.53 24.22 13.23
CA THR A 32 14.16 24.15 14.65
C THR A 32 12.72 23.62 14.74
N ASP A 33 12.57 22.30 14.72
CA ASP A 33 11.31 21.59 15.02
C ASP A 33 11.44 20.89 16.39
N SER A 34 11.54 21.67 17.48
CA SER A 34 11.62 21.12 18.84
C SER A 34 10.26 21.19 19.52
N GLY A 35 9.64 20.04 19.79
CA GLY A 35 8.48 19.92 20.69
C GLY A 35 8.79 20.38 22.12
N SER A 36 7.77 20.48 22.97
CA SER A 36 7.91 20.86 24.38
C SER A 36 7.58 19.70 25.32
N CYS A 37 7.88 19.86 26.60
CA CYS A 37 7.49 18.93 27.64
C CYS A 37 7.20 19.70 28.94
N ILE A 38 6.61 19.04 29.94
CA ILE A 38 6.37 19.66 31.26
C ILE A 38 7.54 19.39 32.20
N MET A 39 8.02 20.45 32.84
CA MET A 39 9.04 20.40 33.90
C MET A 39 8.41 20.67 35.27
N PHE A 40 8.68 19.77 36.21
CA PHE A 40 8.29 19.87 37.62
C PHE A 40 9.50 20.16 38.50
N ASP A 41 9.32 21.01 39.50
CA ASP A 41 10.38 21.44 40.43
C ASP A 41 10.27 20.85 41.84
N GLY A 42 9.30 19.96 42.06
CA GLY A 42 9.02 19.32 43.34
C GLY A 42 7.93 20.00 44.17
N GLU A 43 7.49 21.19 43.79
CA GLU A 43 6.35 21.88 44.42
C GLU A 43 5.18 22.08 43.44
N SER A 44 5.37 21.82 42.15
CA SER A 44 4.33 21.92 41.12
C SER A 44 3.59 20.63 40.79
N TRP A 45 2.35 20.72 40.29
CA TRP A 45 1.60 19.59 39.75
C TRP A 45 0.61 20.01 38.65
N LEU A 46 0.11 19.02 37.89
CA LEU A 46 -1.02 19.15 36.97
C LEU A 46 -2.23 18.40 37.52
N GLN A 47 -3.41 18.96 37.34
CA GLN A 47 -4.68 18.28 37.61
C GLN A 47 -5.80 18.82 36.72
N PRO A 48 -6.85 18.04 36.44
CA PRO A 48 -8.01 18.53 35.70
C PRO A 48 -8.87 19.48 36.54
N GLU A 49 -9.67 20.33 35.89
CA GLU A 49 -10.61 21.24 36.57
C GLU A 49 -11.64 20.46 37.41
N ARG A 50 -11.97 19.22 36.99
CA ARG A 50 -12.88 18.31 37.68
C ARG A 50 -12.28 16.90 37.78
N PRO A 51 -12.63 16.09 38.78
CA PRO A 51 -12.14 14.72 38.85
C PRO A 51 -12.52 13.91 37.61
N PHE A 52 -11.54 13.23 37.01
CA PHE A 52 -11.79 12.33 35.88
C PHE A 52 -12.76 11.21 36.23
N GLY A 53 -13.72 10.98 35.34
CA GLY A 53 -14.85 10.09 35.53
C GLY A 53 -14.72 8.77 34.76
N PHE A 54 -13.53 8.20 34.62
CA PHE A 54 -13.35 6.96 33.86
C PHE A 54 -13.54 5.68 34.70
N ASP A 55 -14.21 4.70 34.10
CA ASP A 55 -14.32 3.31 34.54
C ASP A 55 -13.52 2.40 33.60
N LEU A 56 -12.60 1.59 34.13
CA LEU A 56 -11.72 0.71 33.32
C LEU A 56 -11.96 -0.77 33.68
N PRO A 57 -13.17 -1.32 33.41
CA PRO A 57 -13.55 -2.66 33.88
C PRO A 57 -12.94 -3.79 33.05
N GLN A 58 -12.49 -3.53 31.82
CA GLN A 58 -11.99 -4.54 30.88
C GLN A 58 -10.47 -4.65 30.84
N GLY A 59 -9.76 -3.79 31.57
CA GLY A 59 -8.32 -3.65 31.51
C GLY A 59 -7.91 -2.20 31.28
N TYR A 60 -6.61 -1.92 31.30
CA TYR A 60 -6.10 -0.63 30.84
C TYR A 60 -4.60 -0.72 30.48
N THR A 61 -4.13 0.31 29.79
CA THR A 61 -2.70 0.62 29.66
C THR A 61 -2.46 2.07 30.03
N LEU A 62 -1.46 2.31 30.87
CA LEU A 62 -0.99 3.64 31.21
C LEU A 62 0.42 3.79 30.69
N GLU A 63 0.70 4.81 29.89
CA GLU A 63 2.03 5.05 29.34
C GLU A 63 2.42 6.54 29.38
N MET A 64 3.71 6.80 29.57
CA MET A 64 4.29 8.15 29.54
C MET A 64 5.80 8.08 29.32
N TRP A 65 6.37 9.16 28.81
CA TRP A 65 7.79 9.42 28.96
C TRP A 65 8.03 10.25 30.21
N PHE A 66 9.07 9.88 30.95
CA PHE A 66 9.53 10.71 32.05
C PHE A 66 11.06 10.74 32.11
N TYR A 67 11.59 11.83 32.64
CA TYR A 67 12.99 12.00 32.99
C TYR A 67 13.07 12.26 34.50
N TYR A 68 13.86 11.45 35.20
CA TYR A 68 14.10 11.63 36.63
C TYR A 68 15.60 11.83 36.91
N PRO A 69 16.00 12.96 37.50
CA PRO A 69 17.40 13.26 37.73
C PRO A 69 17.94 12.48 38.93
N SER A 70 19.23 12.15 38.91
CA SER A 70 19.88 11.40 40.00
C SER A 70 20.02 12.18 41.31
N ASP A 71 19.87 13.51 41.27
CA ASP A 71 19.80 14.39 42.43
C ASP A 71 18.37 14.67 42.92
N GLY A 72 17.37 14.01 42.31
CA GLY A 72 15.96 14.10 42.71
C GLY A 72 15.69 13.59 44.13
N PRO A 73 14.47 13.86 44.66
CA PRO A 73 14.08 13.43 46.00
C PRO A 73 14.16 11.92 46.23
N ILE A 74 14.13 11.50 47.49
CA ILE A 74 14.25 10.07 47.83
C ILE A 74 13.07 9.28 47.25
N ARG A 75 11.89 9.90 47.21
CA ARG A 75 10.66 9.34 46.69
C ARG A 75 9.78 10.48 46.16
N SER A 76 9.25 10.30 44.97
CA SER A 76 8.39 11.27 44.30
C SER A 76 7.17 10.58 43.71
N LEU A 77 6.03 11.28 43.67
CA LEU A 77 4.82 10.78 43.03
C LEU A 77 4.74 11.31 41.59
N VAL A 78 4.82 10.41 40.62
CA VAL A 78 4.74 10.80 39.20
C VAL A 78 3.29 10.98 38.78
N LEU A 79 2.41 10.05 39.21
CA LEU A 79 1.01 10.03 38.84
C LEU A 79 0.15 9.38 39.93
N ALA A 80 -0.97 9.99 40.32
CA ALA A 80 -1.94 9.38 41.23
C ALA A 80 -3.39 9.65 40.84
N LYS A 81 -4.23 8.62 40.97
CA LYS A 81 -5.69 8.73 41.17
C LYS A 81 -6.05 7.86 42.37
N ASN A 82 -6.34 8.50 43.50
CA ASN A 82 -6.48 7.82 44.78
C ASN A 82 -7.80 7.02 44.90
N ASN A 83 -7.91 6.15 45.93
CA ASN A 83 -9.11 5.37 46.27
C ASN A 83 -9.68 4.49 45.13
N ARG A 84 -9.20 3.23 45.04
CA ARG A 84 -9.51 2.26 43.95
C ARG A 84 -8.96 2.64 42.56
N GLY A 85 -8.12 3.67 42.46
CA GLY A 85 -7.29 3.95 41.29
C GLY A 85 -5.84 3.46 41.48
N PHE A 86 -4.90 4.17 40.89
CA PHE A 86 -3.49 3.79 40.83
C PHE A 86 -2.53 4.88 41.28
N ARG A 87 -1.32 4.48 41.65
CA ARG A 87 -0.23 5.40 42.02
C ARG A 87 1.11 4.92 41.49
N ILE A 88 1.88 5.83 40.88
CA ILE A 88 3.24 5.60 40.39
C ILE A 88 4.22 6.42 41.21
N GLN A 89 5.24 5.76 41.73
CA GLN A 89 6.30 6.41 42.48
C GLN A 89 7.68 6.04 41.98
N VAL A 90 8.55 7.03 41.96
CA VAL A 90 9.96 6.86 41.58
C VAL A 90 10.87 7.25 42.73
N HIS A 91 12.04 6.62 42.77
CA HIS A 91 13.06 6.83 43.79
C HIS A 91 14.38 7.18 43.13
N LYS A 92 15.21 8.00 43.79
CA LYS A 92 16.57 8.33 43.35
C LYS A 92 17.53 7.14 43.19
N THR A 93 17.11 5.93 43.55
CA THR A 93 17.86 4.69 43.29
C THR A 93 17.54 4.07 41.93
N GLY A 94 16.67 4.70 41.13
CA GLY A 94 16.14 4.12 39.89
C GLY A 94 15.06 3.07 40.13
N MET A 95 14.46 3.02 41.31
CA MET A 95 13.33 2.12 41.59
C MET A 95 12.02 2.83 41.21
N ILE A 96 11.14 2.12 40.53
CA ILE A 96 9.76 2.55 40.28
C ILE A 96 8.81 1.58 40.99
N GLU A 97 7.79 2.12 41.66
CA GLU A 97 6.73 1.39 42.32
C GLU A 97 5.39 1.76 41.72
N TYR A 98 4.64 0.75 41.29
CA TYR A 98 3.28 0.89 40.82
C TYR A 98 2.32 0.25 41.82
N TRP A 99 1.29 0.99 42.23
CA TRP A 99 0.32 0.56 43.22
C TRP A 99 -1.08 0.50 42.64
N TYR A 100 -1.63 -0.71 42.56
CA TYR A 100 -3.04 -0.97 42.31
C TYR A 100 -3.40 -2.37 42.83
N GLY A 101 -4.10 -2.42 43.98
CA GLY A 101 -4.42 -3.67 44.69
C GLY A 101 -3.21 -4.42 45.29
N LYS A 102 -2.05 -4.35 44.65
CA LYS A 102 -0.71 -4.78 45.10
C LYS A 102 0.35 -3.79 44.61
N THR A 103 1.56 -3.92 45.15
CA THR A 103 2.74 -3.16 44.73
C THR A 103 3.58 -3.97 43.76
N GLU A 104 3.82 -3.40 42.58
CA GLU A 104 4.79 -3.89 41.59
C GLU A 104 6.02 -2.98 41.61
N ALA A 105 7.22 -3.53 41.42
CA ALA A 105 8.45 -2.75 41.42
C ALA A 105 9.40 -3.16 40.30
N GLY A 106 10.03 -2.16 39.68
CA GLY A 106 11.00 -2.31 38.61
C GLY A 106 12.20 -1.38 38.78
N LEU A 107 13.20 -1.53 37.91
CA LEU A 107 14.36 -0.64 37.84
C LEU A 107 14.38 0.10 36.50
N PHE A 108 14.70 1.39 36.54
CA PHE A 108 14.94 2.26 35.39
C PHE A 108 16.26 3.01 35.54
N ALA A 109 16.74 3.62 34.47
CA ALA A 109 18.00 4.36 34.48
C ALA A 109 17.74 5.86 34.73
N LEU A 110 18.53 6.46 35.63
CA LEU A 110 18.45 7.88 35.96
C LEU A 110 19.11 8.74 34.88
N ASP A 111 18.84 10.05 34.92
CA ASP A 111 19.45 11.06 34.05
C ASP A 111 19.24 10.82 32.54
N GLN A 112 18.13 10.18 32.17
CA GLN A 112 17.70 10.01 30.79
C GLN A 112 16.18 9.86 30.68
N TRP A 113 15.64 10.15 29.50
CA TRP A 113 14.26 9.86 29.15
C TRP A 113 14.00 8.35 29.19
N THR A 114 12.96 7.96 29.92
CA THR A 114 12.52 6.56 30.07
C THR A 114 11.06 6.46 29.68
N HIS A 115 10.71 5.47 28.85
CA HIS A 115 9.31 5.16 28.59
C HIS A 115 8.78 4.18 29.64
N LEU A 116 7.72 4.59 30.33
CA LEU A 116 6.96 3.76 31.26
C LEU A 116 5.70 3.27 30.58
N ALA A 117 5.41 1.97 30.65
CA ALA A 117 4.08 1.44 30.35
C ALA A 117 3.63 0.42 31.40
N ILE A 118 2.36 0.49 31.79
CA ILE A 118 1.74 -0.37 32.79
C ILE A 118 0.45 -0.92 32.20
N THR A 119 0.36 -2.24 32.07
CA THR A 119 -0.79 -2.91 31.48
C THR A 119 -1.49 -3.75 32.53
N TRP A 120 -2.82 -3.76 32.54
CA TRP A 120 -3.59 -4.65 33.40
C TRP A 120 -4.75 -5.28 32.63
N ASP A 121 -4.78 -6.62 32.57
CA ASP A 121 -5.73 -7.40 31.75
C ASP A 121 -6.88 -8.04 32.55
N THR A 122 -7.33 -7.38 33.61
CA THR A 122 -8.25 -7.88 34.66
C THR A 122 -7.68 -8.92 35.63
N SER A 123 -6.60 -9.60 35.25
CA SER A 123 -5.99 -10.69 36.01
C SER A 123 -4.53 -10.46 36.36
N TRP A 124 -3.77 -9.85 35.44
CA TRP A 124 -2.34 -9.62 35.55
C TRP A 124 -2.02 -8.16 35.34
N GLY A 125 -1.27 -7.58 36.28
CA GLY A 125 -0.56 -6.34 36.10
C GLY A 125 0.85 -6.62 35.58
N ARG A 126 1.31 -5.78 34.64
CA ARG A 126 2.66 -5.84 34.07
C ARG A 126 3.24 -4.45 33.97
N LEU A 127 4.53 -4.36 34.26
CA LEU A 127 5.32 -3.14 34.20
C LEU A 127 6.38 -3.27 33.10
N PHE A 128 6.41 -2.30 32.19
CA PHE A 128 7.36 -2.20 31.09
C PHE A 128 8.20 -0.92 31.23
N ILE A 129 9.50 -1.06 31.02
CA ILE A 129 10.47 0.04 30.93
C ILE A 129 11.14 -0.04 29.56
N ASP A 130 11.05 1.04 28.78
CA ASP A 130 11.55 1.11 27.39
C ASP A 130 11.06 -0.06 26.51
N GLY A 131 9.79 -0.44 26.71
CA GLY A 131 9.14 -1.55 25.99
C GLY A 131 9.63 -2.96 26.37
N ARG A 132 10.44 -3.09 27.43
CA ARG A 132 10.82 -4.37 28.02
C ARG A 132 10.00 -4.63 29.28
N GLU A 133 9.39 -5.81 29.39
CA GLU A 133 8.72 -6.25 30.63
C GLU A 133 9.78 -6.43 31.74
N VAL A 134 9.62 -5.69 32.85
CA VAL A 134 10.49 -5.76 34.02
C VAL A 134 9.82 -6.43 35.22
N HIS A 135 8.49 -6.46 35.25
CA HIS A 135 7.72 -7.11 36.30
C HIS A 135 6.34 -7.55 35.82
N SER A 136 5.80 -8.61 36.42
CA SER A 136 4.40 -9.01 36.25
C SER A 136 3.89 -9.73 37.49
N ALA A 137 2.61 -9.49 37.84
CA ALA A 137 1.98 -10.06 39.02
C ALA A 137 0.49 -10.35 38.81
N PHE A 138 0.01 -11.44 39.42
CA PHE A 138 -1.42 -11.75 39.44
C PHE A 138 -2.17 -10.83 40.41
N THR A 139 -3.02 -9.96 39.86
CA THR A 139 -3.72 -8.84 40.52
C THR A 139 -5.20 -8.77 40.07
N PRO A 140 -6.05 -9.74 40.43
CA PRO A 140 -7.47 -9.68 40.10
C PRO A 140 -8.16 -8.51 40.81
N GLY A 141 -9.00 -7.74 40.11
CA GLY A 141 -9.63 -6.54 40.64
C GLY A 141 -10.48 -5.78 39.60
N ARG A 142 -10.85 -4.53 39.91
CA ARG A 142 -11.43 -3.56 38.97
C ARG A 142 -10.99 -2.14 39.35
N VAL A 143 -10.57 -1.36 38.37
CA VAL A 143 -10.42 0.10 38.50
C VAL A 143 -11.79 0.69 38.19
N GLY A 144 -12.45 1.27 39.19
CA GLY A 144 -13.76 1.87 39.03
C GLY A 144 -13.72 3.37 39.25
N GLU A 145 -14.78 4.05 38.80
CA GLU A 145 -15.01 5.47 39.04
C GLU A 145 -14.82 5.85 40.51
N ASN A 146 -14.19 7.00 40.72
CA ASN A 146 -14.02 7.63 42.03
C ASN A 146 -13.90 9.15 41.85
N ASP A 147 -14.26 9.89 42.90
CA ASP A 147 -14.28 11.36 42.91
C ASP A 147 -12.88 11.99 43.17
N GLU A 148 -11.79 11.23 43.01
CA GLU A 148 -10.43 11.72 43.21
C GLU A 148 -9.82 12.29 41.92
N TYR A 149 -9.06 13.37 42.05
CA TYR A 149 -8.35 13.99 40.94
C TYR A 149 -7.22 13.09 40.44
N LEU A 150 -7.03 13.06 39.11
CA LEU A 150 -5.75 12.64 38.55
C LEU A 150 -4.73 13.74 38.78
N ARG A 151 -3.57 13.39 39.32
CA ARG A 151 -2.46 14.34 39.52
C ARG A 151 -1.18 13.85 38.89
N ILE A 152 -0.49 14.73 38.17
CA ILE A 152 0.86 14.50 37.63
C ILE A 152 1.83 15.42 38.37
N GLY A 153 2.94 14.88 38.90
CA GLY A 153 4.02 15.65 39.52
C GLY A 153 3.88 16.00 41.01
N ASP A 154 2.77 15.66 41.65
CA ASP A 154 2.52 15.93 43.09
C ASP A 154 3.54 15.20 44.02
N GLU A 155 3.54 15.51 45.32
CA GLU A 155 4.43 14.96 46.37
C GLU A 155 5.93 14.92 45.98
N GLY A 156 6.50 16.03 45.51
CA GLY A 156 7.95 16.18 45.38
C GLY A 156 8.55 15.64 44.09
N PHE A 157 7.82 15.55 42.98
CA PHE A 157 8.42 15.14 41.71
C PHE A 157 9.24 16.26 41.08
N VAL A 158 10.52 15.98 40.87
CA VAL A 158 11.45 16.84 40.12
C VAL A 158 11.83 16.08 38.87
N GLY A 159 11.57 16.65 37.69
CA GLY A 159 11.80 15.95 36.44
C GLY A 159 11.00 16.50 35.28
N PHE A 160 11.00 15.75 34.18
CA PHE A 160 10.22 16.06 32.99
C PHE A 160 9.21 14.95 32.73
N VAL A 161 8.03 15.31 32.24
CA VAL A 161 7.01 14.37 31.72
C VAL A 161 6.60 14.82 30.34
N ASP A 162 6.39 13.83 29.48
CA ASP A 162 6.00 14.01 28.10
C ASP A 162 5.07 12.85 27.67
N GLU A 163 4.20 13.08 26.69
CA GLU A 163 3.41 12.03 26.03
C GLU A 163 2.58 11.13 26.97
N PHE A 164 1.78 11.71 27.86
CA PHE A 164 0.99 10.96 28.85
C PHE A 164 -0.32 10.41 28.25
N ARG A 165 -0.55 9.10 28.36
CA ARG A 165 -1.69 8.40 27.74
C ARG A 165 -2.31 7.35 28.66
N ILE A 166 -3.62 7.17 28.55
CA ILE A 166 -4.36 6.05 29.15
C ILE A 166 -5.19 5.36 28.06
N TRP A 167 -5.20 4.03 28.05
CA TRP A 167 -6.00 3.17 27.17
C TRP A 167 -6.93 2.28 28.01
N ASP A 168 -8.09 1.89 27.48
CA ASP A 168 -9.10 1.03 28.15
C ASP A 168 -8.89 -0.47 27.94
N PHE A 169 -7.75 -0.86 27.36
CA PHE A 169 -7.34 -2.24 27.18
C PHE A 169 -5.86 -2.44 27.53
N ALA A 170 -5.50 -3.69 27.83
CA ALA A 170 -4.11 -4.08 28.09
C ALA A 170 -3.35 -4.28 26.77
N LYS A 171 -2.45 -3.34 26.44
CA LYS A 171 -1.59 -3.40 25.26
C LYS A 171 -0.56 -4.52 25.41
N THR A 172 -0.26 -5.19 24.30
CA THR A 172 0.85 -6.14 24.21
C THR A 172 2.18 -5.41 24.14
N ARG A 173 3.28 -6.11 24.44
CA ARG A 173 4.65 -5.59 24.27
C ARG A 173 4.89 -5.03 22.86
N GLY A 174 4.37 -5.70 21.82
CA GLY A 174 4.50 -5.25 20.44
C GLY A 174 3.79 -3.92 20.19
N GLN A 175 2.57 -3.76 20.72
CA GLN A 175 1.82 -2.49 20.63
C GLN A 175 2.54 -1.34 21.36
N ILE A 176 3.10 -1.60 22.55
CA ILE A 176 3.88 -0.60 23.31
C ILE A 176 5.11 -0.15 22.51
N LEU A 177 5.89 -1.10 21.97
CA LEU A 177 7.09 -0.78 21.19
C LEU A 177 6.79 0.02 19.91
N ARG A 178 5.61 -0.18 19.29
CA ARG A 178 5.19 0.56 18.09
C ARG A 178 4.77 1.99 18.37
N GLN A 179 4.09 2.24 19.48
CA GLN A 179 3.46 3.53 19.76
C GLN A 179 4.23 4.40 20.75
N MET A 180 5.17 3.85 21.52
CA MET A 180 5.84 4.61 22.57
C MET A 180 6.56 5.86 22.04
N LYS A 181 7.03 5.89 20.79
CA LYS A 181 7.73 7.06 20.21
C LYS A 181 6.91 7.81 19.15
N THR A 182 5.60 7.58 19.11
CA THR A 182 4.72 8.08 18.05
C THR A 182 3.71 9.05 18.67
N PRO A 183 3.67 10.33 18.27
CA PRO A 183 2.59 11.24 18.66
C PRO A 183 1.25 10.63 18.27
N LEU A 184 0.25 10.76 19.14
CA LEU A 184 -1.09 10.24 18.88
C LEU A 184 -1.99 11.32 18.28
N LEU A 185 -3.02 10.86 17.61
CA LEU A 185 -4.06 11.65 16.98
C LEU A 185 -5.16 12.03 17.99
N GLY A 186 -5.28 11.29 19.10
CA GLY A 186 -6.29 11.47 20.14
C GLY A 186 -7.57 10.67 19.87
N ASN A 187 -7.87 10.34 18.61
CA ASN A 187 -9.04 9.56 18.24
C ASN A 187 -8.82 8.04 18.26
N GLU A 188 -7.67 7.54 18.73
CA GLU A 188 -7.36 6.12 18.64
C GLU A 188 -8.37 5.23 19.41
N ASP A 189 -8.69 4.08 18.82
CA ASP A 189 -9.58 3.11 19.43
C ASP A 189 -9.05 2.64 20.79
N GLY A 190 -9.91 2.78 21.80
CA GLY A 190 -9.59 2.46 23.19
C GLY A 190 -8.70 3.47 23.90
N LEU A 191 -8.30 4.59 23.28
CA LEU A 191 -7.62 5.68 23.97
C LEU A 191 -8.62 6.40 24.88
N VAL A 192 -8.29 6.53 26.17
CA VAL A 192 -9.13 7.17 27.20
C VAL A 192 -8.75 8.62 27.38
N THR A 193 -7.44 8.91 27.38
CA THR A 193 -6.94 10.28 27.41
C THR A 193 -5.52 10.36 26.85
N TYR A 194 -5.18 11.49 26.24
CA TYR A 194 -3.85 11.79 25.74
C TYR A 194 -3.47 13.27 25.91
N PHE A 195 -2.31 13.49 26.53
CA PHE A 195 -1.66 14.78 26.70
C PHE A 195 -0.27 14.77 26.05
N PRO A 196 -0.09 15.46 24.91
CA PRO A 196 1.19 15.52 24.21
C PRO A 196 2.20 16.42 24.91
N PHE A 197 1.75 17.46 25.63
CA PHE A 197 2.61 18.47 26.26
C PHE A 197 3.47 19.30 25.28
N ASP A 198 2.94 19.58 24.08
CA ASP A 198 3.59 20.30 22.99
C ASP A 198 3.15 21.77 22.83
N GLU A 199 2.32 22.30 23.74
CA GLU A 199 1.76 23.64 23.66
C GLU A 199 2.83 24.74 23.89
N GLY A 200 3.85 24.43 24.69
CA GLY A 200 5.04 25.26 24.91
C GLY A 200 4.83 26.58 25.66
N ILE A 201 3.58 27.01 25.85
CA ILE A 201 3.18 28.24 26.56
C ILE A 201 1.79 28.08 27.20
N GLY A 202 1.50 28.94 28.19
CA GLY A 202 0.20 28.98 28.85
C GLY A 202 0.11 28.10 30.08
N GLN A 203 -1.11 27.89 30.58
CA GLN A 203 -1.40 27.22 31.87
C GLN A 203 -2.31 26.00 31.73
N ILE A 204 -2.48 25.53 30.51
CA ILE A 204 -3.37 24.43 30.16
C ILE A 204 -2.56 23.48 29.28
N ALA A 205 -2.57 22.20 29.62
CA ALA A 205 -2.18 21.12 28.72
C ALA A 205 -3.47 20.50 28.16
N GLU A 206 -3.60 20.55 26.84
CA GLU A 206 -4.80 20.22 26.07
C GLU A 206 -5.00 18.70 26.02
N GLU A 207 -6.23 18.26 26.25
CA GLU A 207 -6.63 16.86 26.15
C GLU A 207 -7.04 16.54 24.70
N LEU A 208 -6.28 15.69 24.01
CA LEU A 208 -6.50 15.45 22.59
C LEU A 208 -7.53 14.37 22.27
N SER A 209 -7.93 13.52 23.23
CA SER A 209 -8.89 12.45 22.93
C SER A 209 -10.35 12.91 22.86
N GLY A 210 -10.65 14.10 23.39
CA GLY A 210 -11.99 14.66 23.50
C GLY A 210 -12.88 13.92 24.50
N LYS A 211 -12.29 13.09 25.37
CA LYS A 211 -13.03 12.23 26.32
C LYS A 211 -12.94 12.69 27.77
N GLU A 212 -11.91 13.46 28.11
CA GLU A 212 -11.68 13.98 29.46
C GLU A 212 -11.41 15.50 29.43
N ASP A 213 -11.39 16.13 30.61
CA ASP A 213 -11.09 17.58 30.72
C ASP A 213 -9.57 17.86 30.56
N ASP A 214 -9.24 19.05 30.06
CA ASP A 214 -7.86 19.55 29.99
C ASP A 214 -7.16 19.56 31.37
N LEU A 215 -5.83 19.43 31.37
CA LEU A 215 -5.04 19.56 32.59
C LEU A 215 -4.69 21.02 32.83
N GLN A 216 -5.08 21.51 34.00
CA GLN A 216 -4.73 22.83 34.49
C GLN A 216 -3.45 22.78 35.33
N PHE A 217 -2.65 23.84 35.21
CA PHE A 217 -1.47 24.06 36.04
C PHE A 217 -1.94 24.50 37.44
N GLY A 218 -1.48 23.80 38.47
CA GLY A 218 -1.77 24.15 39.87
C GLY A 218 -3.25 24.15 40.24
N TYR A 219 -3.68 25.14 41.03
CA TYR A 219 -5.06 25.29 41.52
C TYR A 219 -5.85 26.40 40.83
N THR A 220 -5.19 27.36 40.19
CA THR A 220 -5.84 28.57 39.69
C THR A 220 -5.44 28.89 38.25
N PRO A 221 -6.28 29.57 37.45
CA PRO A 221 -5.93 29.92 36.06
C PRO A 221 -4.92 31.08 35.96
N ILE A 222 -4.22 31.38 37.05
CA ILE A 222 -3.26 32.49 37.16
C ILE A 222 -1.91 31.89 37.55
N GLU A 223 -0.88 32.31 36.80
CA GLU A 223 0.50 31.88 37.02
C GLU A 223 1.00 32.17 38.44
N ASP A 224 1.37 31.11 39.16
CA ASP A 224 1.94 31.14 40.50
C ASP A 224 3.06 30.07 40.71
N ASP A 225 3.71 30.10 41.87
CA ASP A 225 4.87 29.25 42.17
C ASP A 225 4.53 27.75 42.31
N SER A 226 3.25 27.38 42.33
CA SER A 226 2.78 25.98 42.31
C SER A 226 2.53 25.44 40.89
N ASP A 227 2.79 26.26 39.86
CA ASP A 227 2.58 25.87 38.48
C ASP A 227 3.83 25.23 37.86
N PRO A 228 3.70 24.09 37.17
CA PRO A 228 4.80 23.53 36.42
C PRO A 228 5.13 24.43 35.22
N ARG A 229 6.28 24.19 34.59
CA ARG A 229 6.75 25.03 33.47
C ARG A 229 6.92 24.22 32.21
N TRP A 230 6.59 24.82 31.07
CA TRP A 230 7.01 24.33 29.77
C TRP A 230 8.53 24.34 29.66
N ALA A 231 9.10 23.27 29.11
CA ALA A 231 10.53 23.15 28.86
C ALA A 231 10.80 22.69 27.43
N ILE A 232 11.86 23.24 26.84
CA ILE A 232 12.41 22.80 25.55
C ILE A 232 13.47 21.73 25.83
N ASN A 233 13.00 20.56 26.27
CA ASN A 233 13.82 19.37 26.51
C ASN A 233 13.16 18.13 25.88
N PRO A 234 12.87 18.16 24.57
CA PRO A 234 12.06 17.13 23.93
C PRO A 234 12.73 15.76 24.01
N ILE A 235 11.92 14.71 24.01
CA ILE A 235 12.41 13.33 23.86
C ILE A 235 13.26 13.24 22.57
N PRO A 236 14.49 12.69 22.62
CA PRO A 236 15.33 12.55 21.43
C PRO A 236 14.64 11.73 20.33
N GLY A 237 14.36 12.37 19.18
CA GLY A 237 13.76 11.74 18.00
C GLY A 237 12.23 11.83 17.91
N PHE A 238 11.60 12.65 18.75
CA PHE A 238 10.17 12.98 18.69
C PHE A 238 9.98 14.28 17.89
N ALA A 239 9.10 14.28 16.88
CA ALA A 239 8.73 15.47 16.09
C ALA A 239 7.24 15.75 16.28
N PRO A 240 6.81 17.01 16.44
CA PRO A 240 5.39 17.34 16.64
C PRO A 240 4.57 17.00 15.38
N PRO A 241 3.25 16.74 15.51
CA PRO A 241 2.41 16.46 14.34
C PRO A 241 2.39 17.63 13.34
N PRO A 242 2.39 17.37 12.02
CA PRO A 242 2.49 18.41 10.98
C PRO A 242 1.24 19.31 10.91
N SER A 243 1.44 20.60 10.65
CA SER A 243 0.42 21.66 10.74
C SER A 243 -0.41 21.95 9.47
N GLU A 244 -0.91 20.96 8.71
CA GLU A 244 -1.64 21.23 7.44
C GLU A 244 -3.14 20.81 7.44
N VAL A 245 -4.05 21.79 7.38
CA VAL A 245 -5.53 21.71 7.51
C VAL A 245 -6.22 22.21 6.22
N GLY A 246 -7.39 21.69 5.83
CA GLY A 246 -8.04 21.81 4.50
C GLY A 246 -8.25 23.21 3.82
N GLN A 247 -8.45 23.19 2.50
CA GLN A 247 -8.55 24.30 1.52
C GLN A 247 -9.90 24.31 0.77
N ILE A 248 -10.51 25.48 0.53
CA ILE A 248 -11.68 25.66 -0.36
C ILE A 248 -11.20 26.28 -1.68
N ILE A 249 -11.59 25.69 -2.81
CA ILE A 249 -11.21 26.09 -4.17
C ILE A 249 -12.50 26.35 -4.98
N VAL A 250 -12.54 27.48 -5.69
CA VAL A 250 -13.61 27.83 -6.62
C VAL A 250 -12.97 28.00 -8.01
N PRO A 251 -13.27 27.12 -8.98
CA PRO A 251 -12.56 27.11 -10.26
C PRO A 251 -12.90 28.30 -11.16
N TYR A 252 -14.00 29.03 -10.89
CA TYR A 252 -14.45 30.18 -11.68
C TYR A 252 -14.97 31.30 -10.77
N ASP A 253 -14.43 32.52 -10.95
CA ASP A 253 -14.85 33.76 -10.27
C ASP A 253 -14.63 34.92 -11.29
N PRO A 254 -15.68 35.68 -11.68
CA PRO A 254 -17.04 35.67 -11.16
C PRO A 254 -17.91 34.54 -11.74
N VAL A 255 -19.03 34.22 -11.06
CA VAL A 255 -19.98 33.17 -11.46
C VAL A 255 -21.27 33.73 -12.07
N ALA A 256 -21.83 33.01 -13.04
CA ALA A 256 -23.09 33.37 -13.71
C ALA A 256 -24.30 33.29 -12.78
N CYS A 257 -25.41 33.92 -13.16
CA CYS A 257 -26.66 33.90 -12.36
C CYS A 257 -27.61 32.76 -12.72
N ASP A 258 -27.24 31.97 -13.71
CA ASP A 258 -27.90 30.76 -14.15
C ASP A 258 -26.83 29.69 -14.48
N GLY A 259 -27.14 28.42 -14.17
CA GLY A 259 -26.19 27.31 -14.31
C GLY A 259 -25.85 26.70 -12.95
N PHE A 260 -24.58 26.41 -12.71
CA PHE A 260 -24.12 25.75 -11.48
C PHE A 260 -22.86 26.41 -10.92
N LEU A 261 -22.81 26.59 -9.61
CA LEU A 261 -21.58 26.90 -8.88
C LEU A 261 -20.87 25.58 -8.56
N LEU A 262 -19.70 25.36 -9.15
CA LEU A 262 -18.83 24.23 -8.83
C LEU A 262 -17.93 24.60 -7.65
N LEU A 263 -17.86 23.73 -6.64
CA LEU A 263 -17.01 23.90 -5.46
C LEU A 263 -16.08 22.70 -5.32
N GLU A 264 -14.82 22.98 -5.00
CA GLU A 264 -13.81 21.98 -4.65
C GLU A 264 -13.30 22.22 -3.23
N ILE A 265 -13.11 21.17 -2.44
CA ILE A 265 -12.51 21.23 -1.11
C ILE A 265 -11.38 20.21 -1.03
N ARG A 266 -10.20 20.63 -0.57
CA ARG A 266 -9.11 19.74 -0.19
C ARG A 266 -9.09 19.60 1.32
N ASP A 267 -9.19 18.39 1.84
CA ASP A 267 -9.24 18.09 3.26
C ASP A 267 -8.38 16.85 3.53
N LEU A 268 -7.18 17.06 4.08
CA LEU A 268 -6.12 16.06 4.17
C LEU A 268 -6.38 14.95 5.20
N LEU A 269 -7.46 15.05 6.00
CA LEU A 269 -7.67 14.19 7.17
C LEU A 269 -8.93 13.32 7.11
N LYS A 270 -9.75 13.40 6.06
CA LYS A 270 -11.00 12.63 5.97
C LYS A 270 -11.09 11.66 4.79
N ASP A 271 -11.19 10.37 5.10
CA ASP A 271 -11.65 9.30 4.19
C ASP A 271 -13.19 9.20 4.20
N GLY A 272 -13.85 10.28 3.78
CA GLY A 272 -15.32 10.38 3.74
C GLY A 272 -15.90 10.23 2.32
N THR A 273 -17.13 9.72 2.22
CA THR A 273 -17.87 9.70 0.94
C THR A 273 -18.50 11.05 0.58
N GLU A 274 -18.83 11.90 1.58
CA GLU A 274 -19.48 13.20 1.39
C GLU A 274 -19.05 14.27 2.43
N VAL A 275 -18.93 15.52 2.00
CA VAL A 275 -18.66 16.72 2.83
C VAL A 275 -19.75 17.76 2.60
N ARG A 276 -20.12 18.55 3.62
CA ARG A 276 -21.13 19.63 3.49
C ARG A 276 -20.48 21.01 3.51
N ALA A 277 -20.80 21.82 2.50
CA ALA A 277 -20.52 23.25 2.50
C ALA A 277 -21.82 24.03 2.73
N LEU A 278 -21.74 25.10 3.52
CA LEU A 278 -22.83 26.06 3.71
C LEU A 278 -22.56 27.27 2.84
N LEU A 279 -23.50 27.59 1.95
CA LEU A 279 -23.41 28.69 1.00
C LEU A 279 -24.42 29.77 1.34
N HIS A 280 -24.02 31.02 1.13
CA HIS A 280 -24.80 32.18 1.50
C HIS A 280 -24.62 33.31 0.47
N SER A 281 -25.65 34.07 0.15
CA SER A 281 -25.58 35.18 -0.82
C SER A 281 -25.97 36.51 -0.17
N THR A 282 -25.41 37.63 -0.63
CA THR A 282 -25.72 38.98 -0.11
C THR A 282 -27.19 39.40 -0.23
N VAL A 283 -28.00 38.68 -1.01
CA VAL A 283 -29.46 38.92 -1.12
C VAL A 283 -30.23 38.42 0.10
N THR A 284 -29.66 37.53 0.91
CA THR A 284 -30.35 36.85 2.02
C THR A 284 -29.47 36.86 3.27
N SER A 285 -29.95 36.38 4.42
CA SER A 285 -29.13 36.07 5.63
C SER A 285 -29.02 34.57 5.93
N ASP A 286 -29.76 33.74 5.19
CA ASP A 286 -29.95 32.32 5.46
C ASP A 286 -29.16 31.46 4.44
N SER A 287 -28.69 30.28 4.85
CA SER A 287 -27.71 29.47 4.09
C SER A 287 -28.36 28.28 3.38
N GLU A 288 -27.92 28.01 2.15
CA GLU A 288 -28.18 26.74 1.46
C GLU A 288 -27.06 25.73 1.74
N THR A 289 -27.41 24.44 1.75
CA THR A 289 -26.44 23.36 2.00
C THR A 289 -26.10 22.63 0.71
N LEU A 290 -24.81 22.59 0.35
CA LEU A 290 -24.29 21.77 -0.73
C LEU A 290 -23.59 20.54 -0.15
N VAL A 291 -23.98 19.36 -0.62
CA VAL A 291 -23.27 18.11 -0.36
C VAL A 291 -22.26 17.90 -1.50
N LEU A 292 -20.99 17.78 -1.14
CA LEU A 292 -19.86 17.50 -2.02
C LEU A 292 -19.52 16.01 -1.88
N SER A 293 -19.16 15.36 -2.96
CA SER A 293 -18.71 13.96 -2.93
C SER A 293 -17.22 13.91 -3.23
N ALA A 294 -16.50 12.96 -2.64
CA ALA A 294 -15.08 12.77 -2.94
C ALA A 294 -14.87 12.45 -4.43
N PHE A 295 -13.88 13.07 -5.07
CA PHE A 295 -13.59 12.90 -6.50
C PHE A 295 -12.07 12.79 -6.77
N PRO A 296 -11.52 11.58 -7.03
CA PRO A 296 -12.22 10.28 -7.04
C PRO A 296 -12.73 9.89 -5.64
N PRO A 297 -13.63 8.89 -5.54
CA PRO A 297 -14.18 8.44 -4.26
C PRO A 297 -13.08 8.14 -3.23
N HIS A 298 -13.31 8.50 -1.96
CA HIS A 298 -12.33 8.33 -0.86
C HIS A 298 -11.01 9.08 -1.08
N SER A 299 -11.08 10.28 -1.68
CA SER A 299 -9.96 11.20 -1.72
C SER A 299 -10.19 12.35 -0.75
N SER A 300 -9.09 12.96 -0.32
CA SER A 300 -9.05 14.26 0.36
C SER A 300 -9.50 15.42 -0.54
N PHE A 301 -10.09 15.15 -1.70
CA PHE A 301 -10.57 16.13 -2.65
C PHE A 301 -12.06 15.92 -2.90
N PHE A 302 -12.88 16.86 -2.46
CA PHE A 302 -14.34 16.82 -2.56
C PHE A 302 -14.82 17.80 -3.62
N GLN A 303 -15.73 17.36 -4.48
CA GLN A 303 -16.32 18.16 -5.53
C GLN A 303 -17.85 18.08 -5.45
N GLY A 304 -18.52 19.19 -5.69
CA GLY A 304 -19.97 19.19 -5.88
C GLY A 304 -20.45 20.52 -6.44
N SER A 305 -21.71 20.56 -6.87
CA SER A 305 -22.27 21.73 -7.52
C SER A 305 -23.69 22.04 -7.06
N ILE A 306 -24.01 23.32 -6.86
CA ILE A 306 -25.38 23.79 -6.59
C ILE A 306 -25.90 24.60 -7.78
N ALA A 307 -27.18 24.43 -8.12
CA ALA A 307 -27.81 25.20 -9.18
C ALA A 307 -27.96 26.68 -8.75
N LEU A 308 -27.77 27.60 -9.69
CA LEU A 308 -27.98 29.04 -9.49
C LEU A 308 -29.24 29.50 -10.24
N SER A 309 -30.00 30.40 -9.63
CA SER A 309 -31.18 31.01 -10.27
C SER A 309 -31.33 32.48 -9.90
N ARG A 310 -31.90 33.27 -10.81
CA ARG A 310 -32.27 34.66 -10.51
C ARG A 310 -33.62 34.72 -9.82
N GLY A 311 -33.69 35.43 -8.70
CA GLY A 311 -34.97 35.75 -8.09
C GLY A 311 -34.95 35.82 -6.57
N THR A 312 -36.14 35.69 -5.98
CA THR A 312 -36.35 35.72 -4.52
C THR A 312 -36.01 34.38 -3.89
N PHE A 313 -35.36 34.43 -2.74
CA PHE A 313 -34.96 33.28 -1.93
C PHE A 313 -36.09 32.32 -1.59
N ILE A 314 -35.79 31.02 -1.66
CA ILE A 314 -36.64 29.93 -1.17
C ILE A 314 -35.75 28.95 -0.41
N GLU A 315 -35.93 28.86 0.91
CA GLU A 315 -35.08 28.03 1.78
C GLU A 315 -35.22 26.53 1.49
N GLY A 316 -34.10 25.85 1.31
CA GLY A 316 -34.00 24.39 1.26
C GLY A 316 -34.54 23.77 -0.03
N ASP A 317 -34.70 24.56 -1.10
CA ASP A 317 -35.09 24.06 -2.43
C ASP A 317 -33.92 23.48 -3.24
N GLY A 318 -32.70 23.58 -2.70
CA GLY A 318 -31.47 23.07 -3.31
C GLY A 318 -30.94 23.92 -4.46
N VAL A 319 -31.42 25.16 -4.60
CA VAL A 319 -30.98 26.13 -5.61
C VAL A 319 -30.58 27.42 -4.90
N LEU A 320 -29.40 27.97 -5.19
CA LEU A 320 -28.96 29.23 -4.59
C LEU A 320 -29.44 30.40 -5.45
N GLN A 321 -30.30 31.27 -4.89
CA GLN A 321 -30.78 32.45 -5.63
C GLN A 321 -29.82 33.64 -5.53
N VAL A 322 -29.49 34.25 -6.67
CA VAL A 322 -28.49 35.32 -6.81
C VAL A 322 -28.91 36.38 -7.86
N ASN A 323 -28.39 37.60 -7.74
CA ASN A 323 -28.51 38.69 -8.72
C ASN A 323 -27.12 39.19 -9.15
N ASP A 324 -27.11 40.01 -10.20
CA ASP A 324 -25.89 40.62 -10.74
C ASP A 324 -25.23 41.53 -9.71
N GLY A 325 -23.93 41.32 -9.44
CA GLY A 325 -23.17 42.08 -8.45
C GLY A 325 -23.30 41.61 -7.01
N ASP A 326 -23.95 40.47 -6.76
CA ASP A 326 -23.96 39.83 -5.44
C ASP A 326 -22.63 39.14 -5.12
N GLN A 327 -22.41 38.90 -3.83
CA GLN A 327 -21.29 38.11 -3.34
C GLN A 327 -21.78 36.85 -2.64
N ILE A 328 -21.27 35.70 -3.08
CA ILE A 328 -21.51 34.40 -2.45
C ILE A 328 -20.42 34.16 -1.42
N ARG A 329 -20.82 33.86 -0.18
CA ARG A 329 -19.97 33.46 0.92
C ARG A 329 -20.10 31.96 1.15
N ILE A 330 -18.96 31.28 1.21
CA ILE A 330 -18.89 29.82 1.33
C ILE A 330 -18.15 29.48 2.61
N ARG A 331 -18.75 28.59 3.42
CA ARG A 331 -18.18 28.08 4.66
C ARG A 331 -18.00 26.57 4.56
N TYR A 332 -16.80 26.14 4.89
CA TYR A 332 -16.50 24.76 5.20
C TYR A 332 -15.93 24.67 6.62
N ALA A 333 -16.43 23.70 7.37
CA ALA A 333 -15.90 23.33 8.67
C ALA A 333 -15.24 21.97 8.47
N ASP A 334 -13.96 21.89 8.77
CA ASP A 334 -13.28 20.61 8.90
C ASP A 334 -13.91 19.87 10.09
N LEU A 335 -14.78 18.91 9.76
CA LEU A 335 -15.45 18.04 10.72
C LEU A 335 -14.59 16.78 10.83
N ASP A 336 -13.45 17.01 11.46
CA ASP A 336 -12.39 16.06 11.71
C ASP A 336 -12.91 14.78 12.40
N ASP A 337 -12.62 13.64 11.78
CA ASP A 337 -12.76 12.29 12.32
C ASP A 337 -11.45 11.71 12.89
N GLY A 338 -10.40 12.51 12.94
CA GLY A 338 -9.66 12.76 14.17
C GLY A 338 -8.19 13.14 13.98
N SER A 339 -7.85 14.32 14.50
CA SER A 339 -6.65 14.78 15.24
C SER A 339 -6.31 16.27 15.11
N GLY A 340 -7.30 17.15 15.01
CA GLY A 340 -7.09 18.58 15.06
C GLY A 340 -8.33 19.35 15.45
N THR A 341 -8.14 20.51 16.11
CA THR A 341 -9.26 21.43 16.35
C THR A 341 -9.90 21.84 15.01
N SER A 342 -11.22 21.65 14.88
CA SER A 342 -12.00 22.10 13.72
C SER A 342 -11.72 23.59 13.43
N ARG A 343 -11.13 23.89 12.26
CA ARG A 343 -10.89 25.28 11.83
C ARG A 343 -11.90 25.68 10.76
N LEU A 344 -12.72 26.69 11.06
CA LEU A 344 -13.65 27.27 10.09
C LEU A 344 -12.90 28.03 8.98
N ARG A 345 -13.23 27.74 7.71
CA ARG A 345 -12.70 28.44 6.53
C ARG A 345 -13.79 29.16 5.76
N TRP A 346 -13.46 30.35 5.24
CA TRP A 346 -14.35 31.20 4.45
C TRP A 346 -13.73 31.57 3.10
N VAL A 347 -14.51 31.49 2.02
CA VAL A 347 -14.19 32.05 0.69
C VAL A 347 -15.36 32.90 0.21
N PHE A 348 -15.05 33.95 -0.56
CA PHE A 348 -16.01 34.88 -1.17
C PHE A 348 -15.86 34.84 -2.69
N VAL A 349 -16.97 34.86 -3.43
CA VAL A 349 -17.03 34.79 -4.90
C VAL A 349 -18.01 35.83 -5.41
N ASP A 350 -17.68 36.55 -6.48
CA ASP A 350 -18.55 37.58 -7.06
C ASP A 350 -19.48 36.99 -8.13
N VAL A 351 -20.67 37.56 -8.28
CA VAL A 351 -21.68 37.13 -9.25
C VAL A 351 -21.74 38.10 -10.44
N ASP A 352 -21.49 37.58 -11.65
CA ASP A 352 -21.60 38.31 -12.93
C ASP A 352 -22.52 37.53 -13.88
N CYS A 353 -23.74 38.00 -14.04
CA CYS A 353 -24.75 37.32 -14.83
C CYS A 353 -24.55 37.41 -16.36
N GLN A 354 -23.43 37.96 -16.84
CA GLN A 354 -23.17 38.11 -18.28
C GLN A 354 -22.30 36.98 -18.86
N SER A 355 -21.93 35.95 -18.09
CA SER A 355 -21.07 34.82 -18.49
C SER A 355 -21.87 33.48 -18.66
N THR A 356 -21.50 32.58 -19.60
CA THR A 356 -22.29 31.35 -19.94
C THR A 356 -21.55 30.03 -19.65
N PRO A 357 -22.11 29.02 -18.93
CA PRO A 357 -21.45 27.72 -18.65
C PRO A 357 -21.85 26.54 -19.57
N TRP A 358 -20.94 25.57 -19.77
CA TRP A 358 -21.00 24.38 -20.66
C TRP A 358 -21.08 23.04 -19.88
N ILE A 359 -21.75 21.99 -20.40
CA ILE A 359 -21.98 20.67 -19.72
C ILE A 359 -21.63 19.49 -20.65
N PRO A 360 -20.97 18.40 -20.18
CA PRO A 360 -20.99 17.07 -20.82
C PRO A 360 -21.75 15.97 -20.02
N THR A 361 -22.31 14.99 -20.72
CA THR A 361 -23.09 13.81 -20.23
C THR A 361 -22.29 12.49 -20.26
N PRO A 362 -22.62 11.44 -19.46
CA PRO A 362 -21.79 10.24 -19.35
C PRO A 362 -21.99 9.29 -20.54
N THR A 363 -20.88 8.80 -21.09
CA THR A 363 -20.80 7.65 -22.02
C THR A 363 -19.66 6.76 -21.54
N CYS A 364 -19.80 5.45 -21.76
CA CYS A 364 -18.78 4.44 -21.47
C CYS A 364 -17.48 4.79 -22.20
N SER A 365 -16.39 5.08 -21.47
CA SER A 365 -15.01 5.25 -21.95
C SER A 365 -14.07 5.23 -20.73
N PRO A 366 -12.87 4.62 -20.86
CA PRO A 366 -11.79 5.33 -21.53
C PRO A 366 -11.02 4.51 -22.57
N THR A 367 -10.59 5.24 -23.58
CA THR A 367 -9.63 4.89 -24.61
C THR A 367 -8.23 4.65 -24.02
N PHE A 368 -7.54 3.56 -24.40
CA PHE A 368 -6.10 3.43 -24.16
C PHE A 368 -5.35 4.61 -24.82
N THR A 369 -4.72 5.47 -24.02
CA THR A 369 -3.80 6.52 -24.48
C THR A 369 -2.39 6.19 -24.00
N GLU A 370 -1.49 5.90 -24.95
CA GLU A 370 -0.06 5.81 -24.65
C GLU A 370 0.48 7.22 -24.34
N THR A 371 0.98 7.41 -23.13
CA THR A 371 1.74 8.60 -22.69
C THR A 371 3.11 8.14 -22.20
N PRO A 372 4.21 8.89 -22.44
CA PRO A 372 5.59 8.40 -22.32
C PRO A 372 5.96 8.01 -20.90
N THR A 373 6.90 7.06 -20.81
CA THR A 373 7.57 6.59 -19.59
C THR A 373 7.95 7.74 -18.66
N GLN A 374 7.26 7.87 -17.52
CA GLN A 374 7.84 8.43 -16.30
C GLN A 374 7.31 7.69 -15.07
N THR A 375 8.28 7.14 -14.36
CA THR A 375 8.32 6.63 -12.98
C THR A 375 7.01 6.68 -12.21
N PHE A 376 6.43 5.50 -12.06
CA PHE A 376 5.54 5.16 -10.96
C PHE A 376 6.30 5.30 -9.64
N THR A 377 5.75 6.06 -8.71
CA THR A 377 5.86 5.73 -7.30
C THR A 377 4.45 5.37 -6.84
N PRO A 378 4.13 4.08 -6.70
CA PRO A 378 2.87 3.65 -6.14
C PRO A 378 2.98 3.76 -4.62
N THR A 379 1.93 4.16 -3.92
CA THR A 379 1.65 3.55 -2.62
C THR A 379 0.18 3.70 -2.25
N ILE A 380 -0.43 2.57 -1.94
CA ILE A 380 -1.68 2.50 -1.20
C ILE A 380 -1.34 2.59 0.28
N THR A 381 -2.18 3.26 1.05
CA THR A 381 -1.98 3.67 2.44
C THR A 381 -1.76 2.48 3.38
N PRO A 382 -0.71 2.52 4.23
CA PRO A 382 -0.80 2.17 5.63
C PRO A 382 -0.48 3.43 6.45
N THR A 383 -0.90 3.48 7.71
CA THR A 383 -0.35 4.43 8.69
C THR A 383 1.16 4.62 8.44
N PRO A 384 1.67 5.85 8.24
CA PRO A 384 3.05 6.03 7.85
C PRO A 384 3.98 5.56 8.97
N ASN A 385 4.53 4.36 8.78
CA ASN A 385 5.89 4.06 9.19
C ASN A 385 6.74 5.12 8.50
N LEU A 386 7.31 6.07 9.24
CA LEU A 386 8.05 7.20 8.65
C LEU A 386 9.28 6.77 7.84
N PHE A 387 9.63 5.47 7.84
CA PHE A 387 10.52 4.84 6.86
C PHE A 387 10.10 3.36 6.65
N PRO A 388 10.02 2.86 5.40
CA PRO A 388 9.82 1.43 5.15
C PRO A 388 11.00 0.65 5.76
N ARG A 389 10.74 -0.28 6.68
CA ARG A 389 11.80 -1.06 7.32
C ARG A 389 12.25 -2.17 6.38
N ILE A 390 13.53 -2.52 6.46
CA ILE A 390 14.06 -3.70 5.77
C ILE A 390 14.13 -4.85 6.75
N ILE A 391 13.44 -5.94 6.44
CA ILE A 391 13.47 -7.21 7.18
C ILE A 391 14.30 -8.21 6.36
N TYR A 392 15.35 -8.75 6.97
CA TYR A 392 16.31 -9.63 6.30
C TYR A 392 15.97 -11.10 6.54
N VAL A 393 15.99 -11.91 5.48
CA VAL A 393 15.62 -13.33 5.52
C VAL A 393 16.74 -14.20 4.95
N ASP A 394 17.08 -15.29 5.63
CA ASP A 394 18.10 -16.25 5.19
C ASP A 394 17.75 -17.69 5.64
N SER A 395 17.35 -18.56 4.71
CA SER A 395 17.02 -19.95 5.05
C SER A 395 18.22 -20.79 5.52
N ALA A 396 19.45 -20.34 5.25
CA ALA A 396 20.67 -21.06 5.62
C ALA A 396 21.02 -20.95 7.12
N VAL A 397 20.45 -19.99 7.86
CA VAL A 397 20.71 -19.87 9.31
C VAL A 397 20.07 -21.02 10.08
N SER A 398 20.74 -21.50 11.14
CA SER A 398 20.23 -22.63 11.92
C SER A 398 19.08 -22.25 12.84
N VAL A 399 19.04 -21.02 13.34
CA VAL A 399 18.01 -20.46 14.24
C VAL A 399 17.59 -19.10 13.72
N SER A 400 16.29 -18.80 13.78
CA SER A 400 15.75 -17.52 13.36
C SER A 400 16.20 -16.37 14.27
N GLY A 401 16.62 -15.27 13.66
CA GLY A 401 16.99 -14.02 14.32
C GLY A 401 15.85 -13.02 14.41
N THR A 402 16.17 -11.75 14.69
CA THR A 402 15.16 -10.68 14.75
C THR A 402 14.74 -10.12 13.40
N GLY A 403 15.49 -10.41 12.32
CA GLY A 403 15.24 -9.88 10.99
C GLY A 403 15.76 -8.45 10.77
N LEU A 404 16.50 -7.86 11.73
CA LEU A 404 16.96 -6.47 11.65
C LEU A 404 18.28 -6.27 10.88
N SER A 405 19.00 -7.34 10.52
CA SER A 405 20.23 -7.27 9.73
C SER A 405 20.58 -8.61 9.07
N TRP A 406 21.47 -8.60 8.07
CA TRP A 406 22.03 -9.84 7.50
C TRP A 406 22.79 -10.74 8.49
N THR A 407 23.26 -10.19 9.61
CA THR A 407 23.90 -10.98 10.67
C THR A 407 22.92 -11.58 11.67
N ASP A 408 21.66 -11.14 11.63
CA ASP A 408 20.57 -11.62 12.49
C ASP A 408 19.25 -11.71 11.69
N PRO A 409 19.22 -12.46 10.56
CA PRO A 409 18.04 -12.53 9.70
C PRO A 409 16.98 -13.48 10.28
N THR A 410 15.72 -13.31 9.89
CA THR A 410 14.72 -14.37 10.09
C THR A 410 15.09 -15.59 9.24
N LYS A 411 14.65 -16.78 9.66
CA LYS A 411 14.96 -18.01 8.93
C LYS A 411 14.02 -18.20 7.73
N SER A 412 12.76 -17.77 7.84
CA SER A 412 11.76 -17.92 6.77
C SER A 412 11.11 -16.60 6.37
N ILE A 413 10.54 -16.59 5.16
CA ILE A 413 9.79 -15.45 4.63
C ILE A 413 8.49 -15.28 5.44
N LYS A 414 7.86 -16.38 5.86
CA LYS A 414 6.68 -16.33 6.73
C LYS A 414 6.96 -15.63 8.06
N GLU A 415 8.07 -15.93 8.72
CA GLU A 415 8.47 -15.24 9.97
C GLU A 415 8.68 -13.74 9.75
N ALA A 416 9.22 -13.35 8.59
CA ALA A 416 9.38 -11.94 8.22
C ALA A 416 8.02 -11.26 7.96
N LEU A 417 7.10 -11.93 7.28
CA LEU A 417 5.75 -11.44 7.03
C LEU A 417 4.93 -11.30 8.32
N ASP A 418 5.09 -12.22 9.28
CA ASP A 418 4.39 -12.19 10.57
C ASP A 418 4.75 -10.96 11.43
N ILE A 419 5.90 -10.32 11.16
CA ILE A 419 6.36 -9.11 11.85
C ILE A 419 6.33 -7.85 10.98
N ALA A 420 6.09 -7.99 9.68
CA ALA A 420 6.04 -6.90 8.72
C ALA A 420 4.72 -6.12 8.86
N ASP A 421 4.79 -4.81 8.66
CA ASP A 421 3.62 -3.93 8.57
C ASP A 421 3.67 -3.16 7.23
N GLY A 422 2.55 -2.58 6.82
CA GLY A 422 2.43 -1.99 5.49
C GLY A 422 3.57 -1.01 5.14
N GLN A 423 4.02 -1.06 3.89
CA GLN A 423 5.23 -0.43 3.32
C GLN A 423 6.58 -1.07 3.64
N ASP A 424 6.66 -2.06 4.55
CA ASP A 424 7.94 -2.74 4.82
C ASP A 424 8.47 -3.50 3.59
N GLN A 425 9.80 -3.69 3.58
CA GLN A 425 10.50 -4.45 2.57
C GLN A 425 11.11 -5.71 3.19
N ILE A 426 10.89 -6.85 2.55
CA ILE A 426 11.50 -8.12 2.92
C ILE A 426 12.60 -8.43 1.92
N TRP A 427 13.84 -8.43 2.39
CA TRP A 427 15.04 -8.73 1.60
C TRP A 427 15.43 -10.18 1.80
N ILE A 428 15.27 -10.96 0.74
CA ILE A 428 15.38 -12.42 0.78
C ILE A 428 16.74 -12.81 0.22
N ARG A 429 17.59 -13.39 1.07
CA ARG A 429 18.84 -13.97 0.65
C ARG A 429 18.55 -15.07 -0.37
N SER A 430 19.35 -15.10 -1.42
CA SER A 430 19.32 -16.15 -2.42
C SER A 430 19.53 -17.54 -1.79
N GLY A 431 18.45 -18.32 -1.74
CA GLY A 431 18.40 -19.67 -1.20
C GLY A 431 17.11 -20.36 -1.62
N THR A 432 16.90 -21.57 -1.10
CA THR A 432 15.62 -22.28 -1.27
C THR A 432 14.77 -22.08 -0.02
N TYR A 433 13.49 -21.75 -0.23
CA TYR A 433 12.50 -21.54 0.81
C TYR A 433 11.32 -22.47 0.55
N GLU A 434 11.11 -23.44 1.45
CA GLU A 434 10.04 -24.42 1.37
C GLU A 434 8.88 -23.97 2.26
N GLU A 435 8.07 -23.04 1.77
CA GLU A 435 6.99 -22.45 2.55
C GLU A 435 5.83 -21.96 1.65
N ARG A 436 4.68 -21.76 2.30
CA ARG A 436 3.49 -21.12 1.72
C ARG A 436 3.26 -19.81 2.44
N ILE A 437 3.04 -18.74 1.69
CA ILE A 437 2.96 -17.39 2.24
C ILE A 437 1.69 -16.66 1.83
N ASP A 438 1.13 -15.93 2.79
CA ASP A 438 0.08 -14.94 2.56
C ASP A 438 0.75 -13.57 2.51
N LEU A 439 0.49 -12.81 1.45
CA LEU A 439 1.03 -11.45 1.33
C LEU A 439 0.33 -10.52 2.34
N VAL A 440 1.13 -9.66 2.96
CA VAL A 440 0.65 -8.60 3.84
C VAL A 440 0.46 -7.33 3.02
N ASP A 441 -0.63 -6.62 3.25
CA ASP A 441 -0.92 -5.38 2.53
C ASP A 441 0.18 -4.33 2.76
N GLY A 442 0.59 -3.66 1.68
CA GLY A 442 1.70 -2.71 1.67
C GLY A 442 3.11 -3.33 1.61
N VAL A 443 3.29 -4.63 1.86
CA VAL A 443 4.63 -5.23 2.06
C VAL A 443 5.24 -5.70 0.73
N SER A 444 6.51 -5.39 0.51
CA SER A 444 7.24 -5.74 -0.73
C SER A 444 8.31 -6.80 -0.49
N LEU A 445 8.36 -7.82 -1.35
CA LEU A 445 9.34 -8.91 -1.31
C LEU A 445 10.37 -8.76 -2.42
N TYR A 446 11.64 -8.70 -2.03
CA TYR A 446 12.77 -8.56 -2.93
C TYR A 446 13.71 -9.75 -2.80
N GLY A 447 13.83 -10.56 -3.85
CA GLY A 447 14.74 -11.69 -3.94
C GLY A 447 16.12 -11.33 -4.51
N GLY A 448 17.04 -12.28 -4.40
CA GLY A 448 18.32 -12.23 -5.13
C GLY A 448 19.51 -11.67 -4.35
N PHE A 449 19.42 -11.52 -3.03
CA PHE A 449 20.51 -10.96 -2.21
C PHE A 449 21.59 -12.00 -1.85
N SER A 450 22.85 -11.57 -1.73
CA SER A 450 23.98 -12.39 -1.32
C SER A 450 24.14 -12.47 0.21
N GLY A 451 23.58 -11.51 0.95
CA GLY A 451 23.59 -11.46 2.41
C GLY A 451 24.58 -10.46 3.01
N GLY A 452 24.83 -9.34 2.32
CA GLY A 452 25.70 -8.26 2.81
C GLY A 452 25.40 -6.87 2.23
N GLU A 453 24.38 -6.78 1.40
CA GLU A 453 23.94 -5.56 0.72
C GLU A 453 23.30 -4.57 1.71
N THR A 454 23.52 -3.28 1.47
CA THR A 454 22.94 -2.16 2.22
C THR A 454 21.96 -1.34 1.39
N SER A 455 21.91 -1.56 0.08
CA SER A 455 20.93 -0.96 -0.85
C SER A 455 20.44 -2.01 -1.86
N ILE A 456 19.28 -1.77 -2.48
CA ILE A 456 18.68 -2.71 -3.44
C ILE A 456 19.49 -2.82 -4.75
N GLU A 457 20.27 -1.79 -5.07
CA GLU A 457 21.14 -1.70 -6.24
C GLU A 457 22.42 -2.54 -6.12
N GLU A 458 22.81 -2.92 -4.89
CA GLU A 458 23.96 -3.79 -4.65
C GLU A 458 23.66 -5.27 -4.96
N ARG A 459 22.39 -5.61 -5.24
CA ARG A 459 22.01 -6.97 -5.63
C ARG A 459 22.83 -7.44 -6.83
N PRO A 460 23.32 -8.70 -6.82
CA PRO A 460 23.92 -9.33 -7.99
C PRO A 460 23.10 -9.11 -9.26
N ALA A 461 23.81 -8.94 -10.37
CA ALA A 461 23.17 -8.81 -11.68
C ALA A 461 22.25 -10.00 -11.94
N PHE A 462 21.04 -9.71 -12.40
CA PHE A 462 20.07 -10.73 -12.76
C PHE A 462 20.64 -11.62 -13.87
N SER A 463 20.68 -12.92 -13.62
CA SER A 463 21.07 -13.91 -14.62
C SER A 463 20.01 -15.00 -14.62
N GLU A 464 19.53 -15.37 -15.82
CA GLU A 464 18.65 -16.54 -16.01
C GLU A 464 19.29 -17.86 -15.52
N SER A 465 20.61 -17.86 -15.25
CA SER A 465 21.32 -19.01 -14.63
C SER A 465 21.48 -18.90 -13.11
N ALA A 466 21.07 -17.77 -12.51
CA ALA A 466 21.13 -17.50 -11.08
C ALA A 466 19.75 -17.54 -10.40
N ILE A 467 18.72 -18.03 -11.10
CA ILE A 467 17.36 -18.21 -10.61
C ILE A 467 17.40 -19.18 -9.41
N ARG A 468 16.76 -18.80 -8.30
CA ARG A 468 16.81 -19.51 -7.02
C ARG A 468 15.42 -19.56 -6.39
N TRP A 469 15.11 -20.73 -5.86
CA TRP A 469 13.81 -21.40 -5.90
C TRP A 469 12.98 -21.18 -4.63
N ILE A 470 11.73 -20.76 -4.72
CA ILE A 470 10.71 -21.15 -3.72
C ILE A 470 10.15 -22.48 -4.24
N TYR A 471 10.52 -23.58 -3.58
CA TYR A 471 10.34 -24.95 -4.07
C TYR A 471 9.43 -25.74 -3.14
N PHE A 472 8.60 -26.61 -3.71
CA PHE A 472 7.87 -27.67 -3.02
C PHE A 472 7.99 -28.94 -3.89
N GLU A 473 8.11 -30.12 -3.28
CA GLU A 473 8.49 -31.36 -3.97
C GLU A 473 7.59 -31.73 -5.18
N GLU A 474 8.26 -31.95 -6.32
CA GLU A 474 7.92 -32.88 -7.42
C GLU A 474 6.54 -32.77 -8.11
N ALA A 475 6.30 -31.71 -8.88
CA ALA A 475 5.34 -31.74 -10.00
C ALA A 475 6.08 -32.10 -11.31
N ALA A 476 6.35 -33.39 -11.51
CA ALA A 476 6.98 -33.93 -12.72
C ALA A 476 6.09 -33.69 -13.96
N TYR A 477 6.74 -33.39 -15.08
CA TYR A 477 6.14 -33.49 -16.42
C TYR A 477 5.50 -34.88 -16.59
N PRO A 478 4.21 -34.99 -16.90
CA PRO A 478 3.58 -36.29 -17.01
C PRO A 478 3.72 -36.81 -18.45
N GLU A 479 4.78 -37.59 -18.69
CA GLU A 479 4.55 -38.88 -19.37
C GLU A 479 3.94 -39.91 -18.38
N TYR A 480 3.67 -39.52 -17.13
CA TYR A 480 3.10 -40.33 -16.06
C TYR A 480 1.76 -39.81 -15.53
N SER A 481 0.89 -40.75 -15.17
CA SER A 481 -0.48 -40.53 -14.72
C SER A 481 -0.60 -39.49 -13.60
N LEU A 482 -1.16 -38.32 -13.92
CA LEU A 482 -1.47 -37.27 -12.96
C LEU A 482 -2.64 -37.65 -12.00
N SER A 483 -3.15 -38.88 -12.05
CA SER A 483 -4.23 -39.41 -11.20
C SER A 483 -3.92 -39.49 -9.71
N ASP A 484 -2.64 -39.30 -9.34
CA ASP A 484 -2.13 -39.59 -7.99
C ASP A 484 -1.88 -38.31 -7.16
N ILE A 485 -2.24 -37.13 -7.68
CA ILE A 485 -2.14 -35.85 -6.96
C ILE A 485 -3.31 -35.72 -5.97
N GLU A 486 -3.03 -35.86 -4.67
CA GLU A 486 -3.99 -35.55 -3.61
C GLU A 486 -4.26 -34.03 -3.57
N VAL A 487 -5.37 -33.59 -4.17
CA VAL A 487 -5.75 -32.18 -4.20
C VAL A 487 -6.21 -31.72 -2.82
N GLY A 488 -5.26 -31.24 -2.02
CA GLY A 488 -5.49 -30.68 -0.68
C GLY A 488 -4.54 -29.54 -0.29
N GLU A 489 -3.69 -29.05 -1.19
CA GLU A 489 -2.71 -28.00 -0.84
C GLU A 489 -3.08 -26.63 -1.44
N GLU A 490 -2.64 -25.57 -0.77
CA GLU A 490 -2.97 -24.18 -1.12
C GLU A 490 -2.01 -23.67 -2.23
N SER A 491 -2.16 -22.42 -2.68
CA SER A 491 -1.19 -21.78 -3.58
C SER A 491 0.17 -21.59 -2.90
N VAL A 492 1.26 -21.39 -3.65
CA VAL A 492 2.56 -21.03 -3.04
C VAL A 492 2.47 -19.64 -2.39
N ILE A 493 1.90 -18.69 -3.12
CA ILE A 493 1.62 -17.32 -2.67
C ILE A 493 0.12 -17.06 -2.75
N LYS A 494 -0.43 -16.45 -1.70
CA LYS A 494 -1.81 -15.98 -1.66
C LYS A 494 -1.86 -14.48 -1.38
N ALA A 495 -2.69 -13.77 -2.12
CA ALA A 495 -3.00 -12.37 -1.94
C ALA A 495 -4.53 -12.19 -1.89
N PHE A 496 -5.03 -11.72 -0.76
CA PHE A 496 -6.46 -11.46 -0.56
C PHE A 496 -6.63 -10.12 0.14
N ASN A 497 -7.35 -9.17 -0.49
CA ASN A 497 -7.44 -7.78 -0.02
C ASN A 497 -6.08 -7.10 0.18
N VAL A 498 -5.12 -7.38 -0.70
CA VAL A 498 -3.79 -6.74 -0.72
C VAL A 498 -3.82 -5.60 -1.71
N HIS A 499 -3.91 -4.38 -1.25
CA HIS A 499 -4.01 -3.20 -2.09
C HIS A 499 -2.64 -2.77 -2.65
N SER A 500 -1.52 -3.08 -2.00
CA SER A 500 -0.20 -2.80 -2.59
C SER A 500 0.84 -3.81 -2.14
N ALA A 501 1.37 -4.62 -3.06
CA ALA A 501 2.58 -5.38 -2.79
C ALA A 501 3.45 -5.50 -4.05
N THR A 502 4.76 -5.57 -3.85
CA THR A 502 5.73 -5.84 -4.92
C THR A 502 6.36 -7.20 -4.74
N LEU A 503 6.41 -8.00 -5.80
CA LEU A 503 7.22 -9.22 -5.88
C LEU A 503 8.32 -8.99 -6.91
N ASP A 504 9.59 -9.10 -6.51
CA ASP A 504 10.72 -8.79 -7.38
C ASP A 504 11.79 -9.89 -7.30
N ARG A 505 12.12 -10.50 -8.45
CA ARG A 505 13.12 -11.58 -8.59
C ARG A 505 12.86 -12.81 -7.72
N LEU A 506 11.62 -13.29 -7.73
CA LEU A 506 11.23 -14.54 -7.09
C LEU A 506 11.00 -15.64 -8.12
N GLU A 507 11.35 -16.87 -7.77
CA GLU A 507 10.96 -18.07 -8.50
C GLU A 507 9.93 -18.82 -7.67
N ILE A 508 8.73 -18.98 -8.22
CA ILE A 508 7.55 -19.52 -7.54
C ILE A 508 7.21 -20.84 -8.22
N SER A 509 7.44 -21.95 -7.52
CA SER A 509 7.37 -23.28 -8.14
C SER A 509 6.80 -24.37 -7.24
N GLY A 510 6.32 -25.46 -7.87
CA GLY A 510 5.84 -26.66 -7.18
C GLY A 510 4.48 -26.48 -6.48
N GLY A 511 3.78 -25.37 -6.73
CA GLY A 511 2.46 -25.14 -6.18
C GLY A 511 1.42 -26.10 -6.75
N VAL A 512 0.58 -26.66 -5.89
CA VAL A 512 -0.54 -27.53 -6.27
C VAL A 512 -1.78 -27.02 -5.53
N ALA A 513 -2.70 -26.38 -6.25
CA ALA A 513 -3.86 -25.72 -5.66
C ALA A 513 -5.16 -25.98 -6.45
N THR A 514 -6.30 -25.53 -5.93
CA THR A 514 -7.54 -25.50 -6.73
C THR A 514 -7.45 -24.45 -7.82
N ASN A 515 -7.04 -23.23 -7.46
CA ASN A 515 -6.83 -22.12 -8.38
C ASN A 515 -5.49 -21.47 -8.09
N GLY A 516 -4.74 -21.06 -9.12
CA GLY A 516 -3.51 -20.30 -8.94
C GLY A 516 -2.43 -21.12 -8.25
N GLY A 517 -1.90 -22.16 -8.90
CA GLY A 517 -0.92 -23.06 -8.26
C GLY A 517 0.26 -22.29 -7.65
N GLY A 518 0.83 -21.35 -8.41
CA GLY A 518 1.89 -20.46 -7.93
C GLY A 518 1.36 -19.27 -7.14
N LEU A 519 0.42 -18.50 -7.71
CA LEU A 519 -0.17 -17.32 -7.08
C LEU A 519 -1.69 -17.31 -7.19
N TYR A 520 -2.36 -17.15 -6.05
CA TYR A 520 -3.78 -16.84 -5.96
C TYR A 520 -3.97 -15.39 -5.53
N CYS A 521 -4.76 -14.62 -6.28
CA CYS A 521 -4.93 -13.19 -6.07
C CYS A 521 -6.42 -12.79 -6.14
N GLU A 522 -6.98 -12.21 -5.07
CA GLU A 522 -8.38 -11.75 -5.06
C GLU A 522 -8.50 -10.39 -4.39
N TYR A 523 -9.29 -9.48 -4.96
CA TYR A 523 -9.46 -8.10 -4.48
C TYR A 523 -8.13 -7.38 -4.22
N SER A 524 -7.12 -7.64 -5.03
CA SER A 524 -5.75 -7.23 -4.74
C SER A 524 -5.10 -6.48 -5.90
N THR A 525 -4.11 -5.64 -5.61
CA THR A 525 -3.28 -4.92 -6.57
C THR A 525 -1.79 -5.23 -6.35
N LEU A 526 -1.16 -5.88 -7.33
CA LEU A 526 0.21 -6.39 -7.23
C LEU A 526 1.08 -5.87 -8.37
N THR A 527 2.34 -5.55 -8.04
CA THR A 527 3.40 -5.31 -9.03
C THR A 527 4.43 -6.42 -8.99
N ILE A 528 4.67 -7.08 -10.12
CA ILE A 528 5.45 -8.32 -10.18
C ILE A 528 6.52 -8.17 -11.27
N ARG A 529 7.80 -8.25 -10.89
CA ARG A 529 8.92 -7.94 -11.77
C ARG A 529 10.01 -8.99 -11.72
N ASP A 530 10.52 -9.37 -12.89
CA ASP A 530 11.66 -10.31 -13.01
C ASP A 530 11.39 -11.66 -12.29
N CYS A 531 10.12 -12.06 -12.19
CA CYS A 531 9.71 -13.28 -11.49
C CYS A 531 9.48 -14.44 -12.46
N THR A 532 9.68 -15.67 -11.98
CA THR A 532 9.38 -16.90 -12.71
C THR A 532 8.30 -17.69 -11.97
N PHE A 533 7.26 -18.10 -12.71
CA PHE A 533 6.25 -19.06 -12.25
C PHE A 533 6.47 -20.36 -13.01
N GLU A 534 6.85 -21.41 -12.32
CA GLU A 534 7.27 -22.65 -12.97
C GLU A 534 6.75 -23.93 -12.30
N ASN A 535 6.33 -24.90 -13.11
CA ASN A 535 5.87 -26.22 -12.64
C ASN A 535 4.77 -26.12 -11.58
N ASN A 536 3.89 -25.12 -11.68
CA ASN A 536 2.74 -25.00 -10.81
C ASN A 536 1.50 -25.64 -11.44
N VAL A 537 0.67 -26.27 -10.61
CA VAL A 537 -0.51 -27.01 -11.01
C VAL A 537 -1.74 -26.46 -10.29
N ALA A 538 -2.80 -26.18 -11.04
CA ALA A 538 -4.12 -25.86 -10.51
C ALA A 538 -5.14 -26.91 -10.96
N SER A 539 -6.04 -27.34 -10.07
CA SER A 539 -7.09 -28.30 -10.46
C SER A 539 -8.16 -27.70 -11.37
N ASP A 540 -8.38 -26.39 -11.25
CA ASP A 540 -9.46 -25.68 -11.95
C ASP A 540 -8.91 -24.56 -12.85
N ASN A 541 -8.36 -23.49 -12.28
CA ASN A 541 -7.97 -22.31 -13.07
C ASN A 541 -6.60 -21.75 -12.70
N GLY A 542 -5.85 -21.28 -13.71
CA GLY A 542 -4.62 -20.54 -13.48
C GLY A 542 -3.50 -21.42 -12.94
N GLY A 543 -2.91 -22.28 -13.79
CA GLY A 543 -1.84 -23.19 -13.33
C GLY A 543 -0.71 -22.45 -12.63
N GLY A 544 -0.24 -21.35 -13.22
CA GLY A 544 0.70 -20.42 -12.59
C GLY A 544 0.01 -19.41 -11.67
N VAL A 545 -0.93 -18.64 -12.22
CA VAL A 545 -1.58 -17.53 -11.53
C VAL A 545 -3.09 -17.56 -11.76
N TYR A 546 -3.86 -17.42 -10.69
CA TYR A 546 -5.27 -17.09 -10.75
C TYR A 546 -5.50 -15.71 -10.12
N CYS A 547 -6.28 -14.87 -10.79
CA CYS A 547 -6.72 -13.61 -10.20
C CYS A 547 -8.19 -13.29 -10.44
N SER A 548 -8.85 -12.74 -9.42
CA SER A 548 -10.25 -12.28 -9.50
C SER A 548 -10.43 -10.89 -8.90
N THR A 549 -11.20 -10.02 -9.57
CA THR A 549 -11.47 -8.64 -9.13
C THR A 549 -10.18 -7.90 -8.68
N SER A 550 -9.10 -8.05 -9.45
CA SER A 550 -7.74 -7.65 -9.05
C SER A 550 -7.03 -6.86 -10.16
N THR A 551 -5.98 -6.13 -9.81
CA THR A 551 -5.09 -5.43 -10.76
C THR A 551 -3.67 -5.97 -10.66
N LEU A 552 -3.13 -6.55 -11.73
CA LEU A 552 -1.78 -7.12 -11.73
C LEU A 552 -0.92 -6.49 -12.83
N ASP A 553 0.23 -5.96 -12.46
CA ASP A 553 1.23 -5.43 -13.40
C ASP A 553 2.48 -6.32 -13.41
N PHE A 554 2.71 -7.00 -14.52
CA PHE A 554 3.83 -7.91 -14.73
C PHE A 554 4.85 -7.32 -15.72
N GLU A 555 6.12 -7.37 -15.34
CA GLU A 555 7.23 -6.87 -16.13
C GLU A 555 8.40 -7.87 -16.13
N ARG A 556 8.82 -8.31 -17.32
CA ARG A 556 9.95 -9.27 -17.49
C ARG A 556 9.78 -10.58 -16.73
N CYS A 557 8.56 -11.12 -16.76
CA CYS A 557 8.23 -12.38 -16.09
C CYS A 557 8.24 -13.58 -17.03
N LEU A 558 8.43 -14.77 -16.47
CA LEU A 558 8.39 -16.05 -17.18
C LEU A 558 7.33 -16.96 -16.57
N TRP A 559 6.40 -17.45 -17.39
CA TRP A 559 5.53 -18.57 -17.04
C TRP A 559 5.97 -19.78 -17.82
N ARG A 560 6.53 -20.77 -17.13
CA ARG A 560 7.04 -21.98 -17.77
C ARG A 560 6.36 -23.22 -17.19
N THR A 561 5.89 -24.10 -18.06
CA THR A 561 5.46 -25.46 -17.68
C THR A 561 4.42 -25.51 -16.55
N ASN A 562 3.57 -24.48 -16.45
CA ASN A 562 2.45 -24.47 -15.51
C ASN A 562 1.23 -25.16 -16.13
N SER A 563 0.40 -25.78 -15.30
CA SER A 563 -0.72 -26.60 -15.75
C SER A 563 -2.01 -26.32 -14.99
N ALA A 564 -3.07 -25.90 -15.68
CA ALA A 564 -4.43 -26.03 -15.17
C ALA A 564 -4.96 -27.40 -15.62
N TYR A 565 -5.07 -28.35 -14.70
CA TYR A 565 -5.44 -29.73 -14.99
C TYR A 565 -6.57 -30.23 -14.10
N ASN A 566 -7.69 -30.63 -14.71
CA ASN A 566 -8.83 -31.14 -13.97
C ASN A 566 -8.74 -32.65 -13.68
N PHE A 567 -8.48 -33.00 -12.42
CA PHE A 567 -8.51 -34.38 -11.91
C PHE A 567 -9.89 -34.85 -11.44
N ARG A 568 -10.78 -33.90 -11.14
CA ARG A 568 -12.03 -34.17 -10.42
C ARG A 568 -13.11 -34.62 -11.42
N GLU A 569 -14.00 -35.50 -11.00
CA GLU A 569 -15.10 -35.97 -11.86
C GLU A 569 -16.21 -34.92 -12.05
N GLU A 570 -16.26 -33.90 -11.19
CA GLU A 570 -17.39 -32.97 -11.08
C GLU A 570 -17.17 -31.58 -11.69
N SER A 571 -15.91 -31.20 -12.00
CA SER A 571 -15.60 -29.93 -12.67
C SER A 571 -15.21 -30.21 -14.13
N GLU A 572 -15.84 -29.52 -15.08
CA GLU A 572 -15.77 -29.84 -16.52
C GLU A 572 -14.77 -28.95 -17.29
N ILE A 573 -14.16 -27.97 -16.61
CA ILE A 573 -13.51 -26.81 -17.24
C ILE A 573 -12.12 -26.61 -16.63
N ALA A 574 -11.09 -26.47 -17.47
CA ALA A 574 -9.76 -26.01 -17.06
C ALA A 574 -9.35 -24.80 -17.90
N LYS A 575 -8.92 -23.72 -17.24
CA LYS A 575 -8.67 -22.43 -17.89
C LYS A 575 -7.32 -21.84 -17.49
N GLY A 576 -6.60 -21.26 -18.45
CA GLY A 576 -5.43 -20.45 -18.16
C GLY A 576 -4.28 -21.28 -17.61
N GLY A 577 -3.58 -22.05 -18.44
CA GLY A 577 -2.45 -22.87 -18.00
C GLY A 577 -1.36 -22.04 -17.31
N GLY A 578 -1.07 -20.85 -17.84
CA GLY A 578 -0.25 -19.84 -17.18
C GLY A 578 -1.06 -18.95 -16.25
N ILE A 579 -1.98 -18.16 -16.80
CA ILE A 579 -2.78 -17.17 -16.07
C ILE A 579 -4.27 -17.36 -16.37
N CYS A 580 -5.11 -17.31 -15.32
CA CYS A 580 -6.55 -17.12 -15.44
C CYS A 580 -6.98 -15.85 -14.71
N GLY A 581 -7.58 -14.91 -15.43
CA GLY A 581 -8.14 -13.67 -14.87
C GLY A 581 -9.67 -13.65 -14.96
N GLU A 582 -10.33 -13.26 -13.86
CA GLU A 582 -11.77 -13.05 -13.77
C GLU A 582 -12.07 -11.63 -13.25
N ALA A 583 -12.88 -10.85 -13.97
CA ALA A 583 -13.21 -9.46 -13.61
C ALA A 583 -12.00 -8.57 -13.21
N SER A 584 -10.84 -8.78 -13.84
CA SER A 584 -9.55 -8.22 -13.41
C SER A 584 -8.90 -7.35 -14.49
N GLU A 585 -7.95 -6.49 -14.10
CA GLU A 585 -7.09 -5.73 -15.02
C GLU A 585 -5.65 -6.26 -14.96
N ILE A 586 -5.14 -6.77 -16.08
CA ILE A 586 -3.83 -7.44 -16.12
C ILE A 586 -2.96 -6.80 -17.21
N ARG A 587 -1.81 -6.25 -16.80
CA ARG A 587 -0.82 -5.66 -17.70
C ARG A 587 0.42 -6.53 -17.72
N ILE A 588 0.89 -6.92 -18.90
CA ILE A 588 2.08 -7.79 -19.04
C ILE A 588 2.99 -7.22 -20.11
N ARG A 589 4.27 -7.00 -19.76
CA ARG A 589 5.26 -6.42 -20.65
C ARG A 589 6.59 -7.19 -20.60
N HIS A 590 7.24 -7.33 -21.76
CA HIS A 590 8.59 -7.91 -21.89
C HIS A 590 8.74 -9.33 -21.34
N SER A 591 7.68 -10.12 -21.43
CA SER A 591 7.56 -11.40 -20.72
C SER A 591 7.50 -12.61 -21.68
N ARG A 592 7.56 -13.82 -21.13
CA ARG A 592 7.46 -15.06 -21.90
C ARG A 592 6.49 -16.06 -21.27
N PHE A 593 5.74 -16.75 -22.12
CA PHE A 593 4.90 -17.90 -21.76
C PHE A 593 5.38 -19.11 -22.54
N GLU A 594 5.91 -20.10 -21.84
CA GLU A 594 6.57 -21.26 -22.43
C GLU A 594 5.93 -22.55 -21.91
N ARG A 595 5.38 -23.38 -22.81
CA ARG A 595 4.93 -24.74 -22.49
C ARG A 595 3.88 -24.84 -21.37
N ASN A 596 3.03 -23.83 -21.21
CA ASN A 596 1.92 -23.91 -20.26
C ASN A 596 0.77 -24.75 -20.83
N LEU A 597 0.06 -25.47 -19.97
CA LEU A 597 -0.99 -26.41 -20.35
C LEU A 597 -2.32 -26.07 -19.67
N ALA A 598 -3.40 -25.98 -20.44
CA ALA A 598 -4.75 -26.13 -19.89
C ALA A 598 -5.30 -27.47 -20.36
N SER A 599 -5.77 -28.31 -19.42
CA SER A 599 -6.26 -29.65 -19.72
C SER A 599 -7.53 -30.01 -18.94
N GLY A 600 -8.63 -30.24 -19.66
CA GLY A 600 -9.97 -30.46 -19.08
C GLY A 600 -10.77 -31.56 -19.80
N LYS A 601 -11.97 -31.86 -19.28
CA LYS A 601 -12.86 -32.90 -19.84
C LYS A 601 -13.80 -32.38 -20.94
N GLU A 602 -14.16 -31.09 -20.93
CA GLU A 602 -15.06 -30.52 -21.95
C GLU A 602 -14.55 -29.22 -22.58
N VAL A 603 -14.66 -28.09 -21.85
CA VAL A 603 -14.40 -26.75 -22.38
C VAL A 603 -13.08 -26.23 -21.85
N THR A 604 -11.99 -26.63 -22.48
CA THR A 604 -10.64 -26.21 -22.09
C THR A 604 -10.23 -24.95 -22.87
N ARG A 605 -9.71 -23.92 -22.19
CA ARG A 605 -9.40 -22.61 -22.83
C ARG A 605 -8.13 -21.95 -22.29
N GLY A 606 -7.39 -21.28 -23.17
CA GLY A 606 -6.26 -20.43 -22.79
C GLY A 606 -5.08 -21.23 -22.23
N GLY A 607 -4.32 -21.91 -23.09
CA GLY A 607 -3.14 -22.68 -22.67
C GLY A 607 -2.09 -21.80 -21.97
N ALA A 608 -1.94 -20.55 -22.42
CA ALA A 608 -1.16 -19.54 -21.72
C ALA A 608 -2.04 -18.68 -20.81
N LEU A 609 -3.10 -18.11 -21.38
CA LEU A 609 -3.89 -17.06 -20.74
C LEU A 609 -5.37 -17.24 -21.01
N PHE A 610 -6.17 -17.13 -19.95
CA PHE A 610 -7.61 -17.01 -20.03
C PHE A 610 -8.08 -15.70 -19.37
N GLY A 611 -8.98 -15.00 -20.05
CA GLY A 611 -9.66 -13.80 -19.56
C GLY A 611 -11.17 -13.95 -19.56
N GLY A 612 -11.79 -13.99 -18.38
CA GLY A 612 -13.24 -13.88 -18.20
C GLY A 612 -13.60 -12.51 -17.65
N SER A 613 -14.36 -11.70 -18.41
CA SER A 613 -14.73 -10.34 -18.01
C SER A 613 -13.54 -9.45 -17.58
N SER A 614 -12.35 -9.76 -18.07
CA SER A 614 -11.08 -9.14 -17.65
C SER A 614 -10.46 -8.34 -18.79
N ASN A 615 -9.71 -7.30 -18.44
CA ASN A 615 -9.00 -6.45 -19.40
C ASN A 615 -7.51 -6.81 -19.43
N PHE A 616 -6.95 -6.92 -20.63
CA PHE A 616 -5.54 -7.25 -20.82
C PHE A 616 -4.80 -6.21 -21.65
N LEU A 617 -3.66 -5.75 -21.14
CA LEU A 617 -2.67 -4.98 -21.91
C LEU A 617 -1.41 -5.83 -22.06
N LEU A 618 -1.21 -6.39 -23.26
CA LEU A 618 -0.10 -7.28 -23.56
C LEU A 618 0.88 -6.59 -24.50
N ARG A 619 2.15 -6.45 -24.10
CA ARG A 619 3.21 -5.81 -24.89
C ARG A 619 4.50 -6.59 -24.88
N ASN A 620 5.14 -6.76 -26.04
CA ASN A 620 6.50 -7.35 -26.11
C ASN A 620 6.57 -8.74 -25.47
N ILE A 621 5.57 -9.59 -25.75
CA ILE A 621 5.46 -10.93 -25.15
C ILE A 621 5.75 -12.01 -26.18
N ARG A 622 6.49 -13.04 -25.77
CA ARG A 622 6.64 -14.28 -26.54
C ARG A 622 5.81 -15.41 -25.95
N PHE A 623 4.97 -16.03 -26.78
CA PHE A 623 4.19 -17.22 -26.45
C PHE A 623 4.72 -18.41 -27.25
N ASP A 624 5.36 -19.35 -26.57
CA ASP A 624 6.03 -20.51 -27.15
C ASP A 624 5.39 -21.80 -26.62
N TRP A 625 4.84 -22.61 -27.52
CA TRP A 625 4.38 -23.97 -27.22
C TRP A 625 3.33 -24.07 -26.10
N ASN A 626 2.45 -23.08 -25.92
CA ASN A 626 1.36 -23.18 -24.96
C ASN A 626 0.22 -24.02 -25.53
N HIS A 627 -0.33 -24.89 -24.71
CA HIS A 627 -1.12 -26.02 -25.16
C HIS A 627 -2.46 -26.11 -24.44
N VAL A 628 -3.50 -26.47 -25.19
CA VAL A 628 -4.79 -26.87 -24.65
C VAL A 628 -5.08 -28.32 -25.05
N GLN A 629 -5.41 -29.18 -24.09
CA GLN A 629 -5.68 -30.60 -24.33
C GLN A 629 -7.00 -31.04 -23.70
N ASP A 630 -7.82 -31.80 -24.42
CA ASP A 630 -8.98 -32.46 -23.83
C ASP A 630 -8.65 -33.90 -23.43
N GLN A 631 -9.19 -34.33 -22.30
CA GLN A 631 -8.96 -35.66 -21.74
C GLN A 631 -9.94 -36.74 -22.26
N VAL A 632 -10.70 -36.47 -23.32
CA VAL A 632 -11.70 -37.42 -23.85
C VAL A 632 -11.03 -38.43 -24.82
N PRO A 633 -11.11 -39.76 -24.59
CA PRO A 633 -10.58 -40.75 -25.53
C PRO A 633 -11.34 -40.76 -26.86
N ASP A 634 -10.61 -40.86 -27.97
CA ASP A 634 -11.07 -40.84 -29.38
C ASP A 634 -12.23 -41.81 -29.75
N TYR A 635 -12.69 -42.69 -28.86
CA TYR A 635 -13.49 -43.85 -29.23
C TYR A 635 -15.02 -43.74 -29.00
N ILE A 636 -15.53 -42.71 -28.32
CA ILE A 636 -16.95 -42.72 -27.89
C ILE A 636 -17.90 -41.85 -28.74
N TRP A 637 -17.40 -40.96 -29.62
CA TRP A 637 -18.29 -40.11 -30.42
C TRP A 637 -17.83 -39.97 -31.89
N PRO A 638 -18.62 -40.43 -32.88
CA PRO A 638 -18.17 -40.47 -34.27
C PRO A 638 -18.24 -39.12 -35.03
N PHE A 639 -18.42 -37.98 -34.36
CA PHE A 639 -18.43 -36.66 -35.02
C PHE A 639 -17.89 -35.54 -34.10
N SER A 640 -16.74 -34.98 -34.49
CA SER A 640 -16.37 -33.55 -34.36
C SER A 640 -16.60 -32.84 -33.00
N TYR A 641 -15.83 -33.19 -31.98
CA TYR A 641 -15.52 -32.29 -30.85
C TYR A 641 -14.05 -32.45 -30.46
N ARG A 642 -13.12 -32.09 -31.37
CA ARG A 642 -11.83 -31.55 -30.91
C ARG A 642 -12.17 -30.20 -30.28
N SER A 643 -11.76 -29.91 -29.05
CA SER A 643 -12.17 -28.68 -28.36
C SER A 643 -12.04 -27.45 -29.26
N TYR A 644 -13.21 -26.92 -29.62
CA TYR A 644 -13.39 -25.85 -30.60
C TYR A 644 -12.82 -24.50 -30.10
N TYR A 645 -12.29 -24.45 -28.87
CA TYR A 645 -11.98 -23.24 -28.10
C TYR A 645 -10.52 -23.19 -27.58
N GLY A 646 -9.66 -24.11 -28.02
CA GLY A 646 -8.27 -24.17 -27.54
C GLY A 646 -7.35 -23.15 -28.22
N SER A 647 -6.91 -22.14 -27.47
CA SER A 647 -5.96 -21.12 -27.92
C SER A 647 -4.89 -20.83 -26.87
N ALA A 648 -3.78 -20.18 -27.28
CA ALA A 648 -2.82 -19.65 -26.31
C ALA A 648 -3.49 -18.61 -25.42
N ILE A 649 -4.24 -17.67 -26.03
CA ILE A 649 -5.02 -16.64 -25.34
C ILE A 649 -6.50 -16.85 -25.65
N SER A 650 -7.34 -16.99 -24.63
CA SER A 650 -8.80 -17.04 -24.76
C SER A 650 -9.45 -15.90 -23.97
N LEU A 651 -10.28 -15.10 -24.65
CA LEU A 651 -10.96 -13.93 -24.08
C LEU A 651 -12.47 -14.08 -24.21
N ILE A 652 -13.17 -14.04 -23.08
CA ILE A 652 -14.62 -14.11 -22.96
C ILE A 652 -15.12 -12.89 -22.20
N GLU A 653 -16.13 -12.22 -22.74
CA GLU A 653 -16.78 -11.04 -22.13
C GLU A 653 -15.79 -9.93 -21.72
N SER A 654 -14.64 -9.88 -22.38
CA SER A 654 -13.54 -9.00 -22.02
C SER A 654 -13.78 -7.60 -22.58
N CYS A 655 -14.03 -6.63 -21.69
CA CYS A 655 -14.44 -5.27 -22.07
C CYS A 655 -13.44 -4.61 -23.01
N GLU A 656 -12.13 -4.76 -22.78
CA GLU A 656 -11.08 -4.31 -23.70
C GLU A 656 -9.77 -5.11 -23.53
N THR A 657 -9.24 -5.65 -24.63
CA THR A 657 -7.91 -6.29 -24.66
C THR A 657 -7.07 -5.76 -25.81
N SER A 658 -5.81 -5.43 -25.52
CA SER A 658 -4.84 -4.95 -26.50
C SER A 658 -3.59 -5.82 -26.50
N VAL A 659 -3.31 -6.45 -27.63
CA VAL A 659 -2.11 -7.27 -27.88
C VAL A 659 -1.20 -6.53 -28.84
N GLY A 660 0.00 -6.17 -28.39
CA GLY A 660 0.90 -5.27 -29.12
C GLY A 660 2.34 -5.80 -29.17
N ASN A 661 2.96 -5.84 -30.35
CA ASN A 661 4.35 -6.28 -30.51
C ASN A 661 4.65 -7.65 -29.88
N CYS A 662 3.74 -8.61 -30.05
CA CYS A 662 3.89 -9.96 -29.51
C CYS A 662 4.31 -10.96 -30.59
N LEU A 663 4.88 -12.08 -30.17
CA LEU A 663 5.26 -13.21 -31.02
C LEU A 663 4.63 -14.50 -30.50
N PHE A 664 3.88 -15.21 -31.35
CA PHE A 664 3.31 -16.52 -31.05
C PHE A 664 3.95 -17.59 -31.94
N VAL A 665 4.47 -18.65 -31.34
CA VAL A 665 5.14 -19.77 -32.01
C VAL A 665 4.62 -21.10 -31.45
N ASP A 666 4.24 -22.01 -32.33
CA ASP A 666 3.92 -23.42 -32.03
C ASP A 666 2.88 -23.65 -30.92
N ASN A 667 1.92 -22.73 -30.74
CA ASN A 667 0.82 -22.90 -29.80
C ASN A 667 -0.31 -23.76 -30.43
N TYR A 668 -0.95 -24.64 -29.65
CA TYR A 668 -1.90 -25.67 -30.12
C TYR A 668 -3.13 -25.76 -29.20
N PRO A 669 -4.37 -26.13 -29.64
CA PRO A 669 -4.79 -26.83 -30.87
C PRO A 669 -5.46 -26.00 -31.97
N LYS A 670 -5.82 -24.73 -31.78
CA LYS A 670 -6.61 -24.00 -32.79
C LYS A 670 -6.04 -22.64 -33.16
N ALA A 671 -6.11 -21.65 -32.27
CA ALA A 671 -5.72 -20.26 -32.55
C ALA A 671 -4.66 -19.74 -31.58
N ALA A 672 -3.88 -18.73 -31.99
CA ALA A 672 -3.06 -18.00 -31.03
C ALA A 672 -3.92 -17.13 -30.11
N ILE A 673 -4.97 -16.51 -30.66
CA ILE A 673 -5.92 -15.65 -29.92
C ILE A 673 -7.35 -16.05 -30.31
N ASP A 674 -8.15 -16.38 -29.31
CA ASP A 674 -9.60 -16.58 -29.42
C ASP A 674 -10.32 -15.52 -28.59
N SER A 675 -11.32 -14.86 -29.17
CA SER A 675 -12.04 -13.73 -28.56
C SER A 675 -13.52 -13.81 -28.89
N THR A 676 -14.41 -13.77 -27.89
CA THR A 676 -15.87 -13.81 -28.12
C THR A 676 -16.43 -12.50 -28.68
N ALA A 677 -17.68 -12.52 -29.16
CA ALA A 677 -18.33 -11.36 -29.78
C ALA A 677 -18.56 -10.19 -28.83
N ASP A 678 -18.67 -10.48 -27.53
CA ASP A 678 -18.83 -9.46 -26.49
C ASP A 678 -17.49 -8.86 -26.05
N SER A 679 -16.38 -9.31 -26.64
CA SER A 679 -15.03 -8.85 -26.30
C SER A 679 -14.49 -7.89 -27.37
N LYS A 680 -13.96 -6.74 -26.94
CA LYS A 680 -13.25 -5.79 -27.81
C LYS A 680 -11.76 -6.12 -27.79
N THR A 681 -11.24 -6.65 -28.91
CA THR A 681 -9.85 -7.09 -28.99
C THR A 681 -9.09 -6.37 -30.10
N GLN A 682 -7.94 -5.79 -29.75
CA GLN A 682 -7.01 -5.16 -30.67
C GLN A 682 -5.72 -5.97 -30.78
N VAL A 683 -5.29 -6.26 -31.99
CA VAL A 683 -4.02 -6.95 -32.29
C VAL A 683 -3.17 -6.04 -33.17
N ILE A 684 -2.06 -5.55 -32.63
CA ILE A 684 -1.24 -4.50 -33.24
C ILE A 684 0.20 -4.99 -33.32
N GLN A 685 0.86 -4.81 -34.46
CA GLN A 685 2.30 -5.13 -34.62
C GLN A 685 2.69 -6.55 -34.18
N THR A 686 1.77 -7.52 -34.29
CA THR A 686 1.95 -8.85 -33.71
C THR A 686 2.23 -9.88 -34.80
N THR A 687 3.15 -10.80 -34.53
CA THR A 687 3.46 -11.92 -35.44
C THR A 687 2.94 -13.22 -34.85
N ILE A 688 2.10 -13.92 -35.62
CA ILE A 688 1.56 -15.22 -35.24
C ILE A 688 2.03 -16.27 -36.25
N ALA A 689 3.01 -17.06 -35.84
CA ALA A 689 3.47 -18.25 -36.55
C ALA A 689 2.71 -19.47 -36.03
N SER A 690 1.54 -19.72 -36.63
CA SER A 690 0.72 -20.90 -36.34
C SER A 690 0.50 -21.74 -37.60
N ASP A 691 0.29 -23.04 -37.41
CA ASP A 691 0.12 -23.99 -38.50
C ASP A 691 -1.34 -24.12 -38.99
N GLU A 692 -2.34 -23.73 -38.18
CA GLU A 692 -3.78 -23.89 -38.50
C GLU A 692 -4.55 -22.55 -38.43
N PHE A 693 -4.92 -22.03 -37.25
CA PHE A 693 -5.52 -20.68 -37.12
C PHE A 693 -4.59 -19.70 -36.40
N SER A 694 -4.56 -18.46 -36.87
CA SER A 694 -3.90 -17.36 -36.16
C SER A 694 -4.87 -16.67 -35.19
N LEU A 695 -6.07 -16.31 -35.66
CA LEU A 695 -7.06 -15.57 -34.88
C LEU A 695 -8.46 -16.18 -35.04
N SER A 696 -9.23 -16.20 -33.96
CA SER A 696 -10.66 -16.54 -33.93
C SER A 696 -11.41 -15.43 -33.20
N PHE A 697 -12.22 -14.66 -33.92
CA PHE A 697 -12.91 -13.48 -33.38
C PHE A 697 -14.43 -13.62 -33.54
N GLY A 698 -15.16 -13.39 -32.46
CA GLY A 698 -16.59 -13.17 -32.52
C GLY A 698 -16.94 -11.88 -33.28
N ALA A 699 -18.21 -11.70 -33.61
CA ALA A 699 -18.70 -10.60 -34.44
C ALA A 699 -18.76 -9.24 -33.69
N ASN A 700 -17.65 -8.83 -33.07
CA ASN A 700 -17.51 -7.51 -32.46
C ASN A 700 -16.98 -6.50 -33.49
N PRO A 701 -17.73 -5.43 -33.83
CA PRO A 701 -17.32 -4.48 -34.86
C PRO A 701 -16.16 -3.57 -34.44
N GLU A 702 -15.84 -3.47 -33.15
CA GLU A 702 -14.75 -2.65 -32.63
C GLU A 702 -13.41 -3.39 -32.55
N SER A 703 -13.42 -4.71 -32.79
CA SER A 703 -12.20 -5.49 -32.87
C SER A 703 -11.38 -5.15 -34.11
N LEU A 704 -10.07 -5.01 -33.93
CA LEU A 704 -9.15 -4.48 -34.95
C LEU A 704 -7.85 -5.28 -34.97
N VAL A 705 -7.36 -5.56 -36.18
CA VAL A 705 -6.02 -6.06 -36.44
C VAL A 705 -5.27 -5.03 -37.28
N LEU A 706 -4.10 -4.61 -36.82
CA LEU A 706 -3.30 -3.54 -37.42
C LEU A 706 -1.82 -3.94 -37.50
N ASN A 707 -1.15 -3.68 -38.62
CA ASN A 707 0.31 -3.86 -38.79
C ASN A 707 0.82 -5.25 -38.37
N SER A 708 0.03 -6.31 -38.52
CA SER A 708 0.33 -7.64 -37.99
C SER A 708 0.60 -8.67 -39.09
N ILE A 709 1.35 -9.74 -38.76
CA ILE A 709 1.72 -10.83 -39.68
C ILE A 709 1.10 -12.13 -39.17
N LEU A 710 0.17 -12.70 -39.94
CA LEU A 710 -0.63 -13.87 -39.56
C LEU A 710 -0.39 -15.04 -40.55
N PHE A 711 0.28 -16.10 -40.09
CA PHE A 711 0.61 -17.27 -40.92
C PHE A 711 -0.48 -18.33 -41.01
N GLY A 712 -1.44 -18.31 -40.08
CA GLY A 712 -2.60 -19.20 -40.05
C GLY A 712 -3.88 -18.49 -40.52
N GLU A 713 -4.98 -19.24 -40.57
CA GLU A 713 -6.28 -18.70 -40.95
C GLU A 713 -6.84 -17.72 -39.91
N VAL A 714 -7.68 -16.79 -40.35
CA VAL A 714 -8.39 -15.85 -39.47
C VAL A 714 -9.89 -16.10 -39.62
N GLU A 715 -10.52 -16.50 -38.52
CA GLU A 715 -11.97 -16.67 -38.41
C GLU A 715 -12.60 -15.43 -37.75
N GLY A 716 -13.77 -15.03 -38.24
CA GLY A 716 -14.51 -13.88 -37.74
C GLY A 716 -14.51 -12.67 -38.67
N GLY A 717 -15.00 -11.54 -38.16
CA GLY A 717 -15.08 -10.27 -38.90
C GLY A 717 -14.41 -9.07 -38.25
N PRO A 718 -13.21 -9.19 -37.64
CA PRO A 718 -12.52 -8.01 -37.16
C PRO A 718 -12.14 -7.10 -38.33
N ASN A 719 -11.99 -5.81 -38.07
CA ASN A 719 -11.42 -4.91 -39.05
C ASN A 719 -9.93 -5.23 -39.20
N ILE A 720 -9.46 -5.62 -40.40
CA ILE A 720 -8.05 -5.91 -40.66
C ILE A 720 -7.49 -4.83 -41.57
N ASN A 721 -6.49 -4.11 -41.09
CA ASN A 721 -5.85 -2.99 -41.80
C ASN A 721 -4.32 -3.14 -41.78
N TYR A 722 -3.66 -2.84 -42.90
CA TYR A 722 -2.19 -2.80 -43.03
C TYR A 722 -1.49 -4.07 -42.50
N SER A 723 -2.16 -5.21 -42.58
CA SER A 723 -1.68 -6.49 -42.03
C SER A 723 -1.54 -7.51 -43.16
N TRP A 724 -0.63 -8.47 -42.98
CA TRP A 724 -0.44 -9.59 -43.89
C TRP A 724 -1.09 -10.85 -43.31
N VAL A 725 -1.92 -11.52 -44.12
CA VAL A 725 -2.62 -12.75 -43.72
C VAL A 725 -2.44 -13.79 -44.82
N ARG A 726 -1.94 -14.97 -44.44
CA ARG A 726 -1.75 -16.08 -45.38
C ARG A 726 -3.09 -16.53 -45.97
N ASN A 727 -3.16 -16.68 -47.29
CA ASN A 727 -4.32 -17.21 -48.04
C ASN A 727 -5.62 -16.39 -47.91
N TRP A 728 -5.57 -15.08 -47.63
CA TRP A 728 -6.78 -14.27 -47.52
C TRP A 728 -7.51 -14.05 -48.87
N PRO A 729 -8.85 -14.09 -48.92
CA PRO A 729 -9.59 -13.84 -50.16
C PRO A 729 -9.40 -12.41 -50.68
N SER A 730 -9.02 -12.27 -51.96
CA SER A 730 -8.86 -10.96 -52.61
C SER A 730 -10.15 -10.11 -52.51
N GLY A 731 -10.05 -8.88 -52.03
CA GLY A 731 -11.15 -7.89 -52.04
C GLY A 731 -11.88 -7.62 -50.71
N LYS A 732 -11.37 -8.11 -49.57
CA LYS A 732 -11.84 -7.71 -48.23
C LYS A 732 -10.69 -7.09 -47.42
N GLY A 733 -10.77 -5.79 -47.11
CA GLY A 733 -9.78 -5.07 -46.29
C GLY A 733 -8.59 -4.48 -47.09
N ASN A 734 -7.85 -3.55 -46.47
CA ASN A 734 -6.62 -2.98 -47.01
C ASN A 734 -5.43 -3.86 -46.59
N ILE A 735 -5.16 -4.91 -47.36
CA ILE A 735 -4.13 -5.94 -47.09
C ILE A 735 -2.92 -5.70 -47.99
N VAL A 736 -1.72 -5.96 -47.45
CA VAL A 736 -0.47 -5.88 -48.21
C VAL A 736 -0.28 -7.19 -48.98
N ASP A 737 -0.64 -7.17 -50.27
CA ASP A 737 -0.37 -8.28 -51.21
C ASP A 737 1.11 -8.25 -51.64
N GLU A 738 2.01 -8.87 -50.88
CA GLU A 738 3.34 -9.22 -51.40
C GLU A 738 3.65 -10.70 -51.16
N TYR A 739 3.99 -11.37 -52.26
CA TYR A 739 4.18 -12.81 -52.40
C TYR A 739 5.51 -13.35 -51.80
N ASP A 740 6.36 -12.50 -51.22
CA ASP A 740 7.76 -12.84 -50.86
C ASP A 740 8.11 -12.56 -49.39
N LEU A 741 7.33 -13.10 -48.44
CA LEU A 741 7.81 -13.25 -47.04
C LEU A 741 8.44 -14.64 -46.86
N ALA A 742 9.71 -14.75 -47.22
CA ALA A 742 10.53 -15.90 -46.80
C ALA A 742 11.02 -15.65 -45.36
N LEU A 743 10.36 -16.26 -44.38
CA LEU A 743 10.86 -16.35 -43.00
C LEU A 743 11.61 -17.68 -42.83
N ASP A 744 12.85 -17.62 -42.34
CA ASP A 744 13.60 -18.82 -41.98
C ASP A 744 12.97 -19.46 -40.73
N ARG A 745 12.32 -20.62 -40.91
CA ARG A 745 11.66 -21.40 -39.86
C ARG A 745 12.61 -21.83 -38.72
N ALA A 746 13.92 -21.84 -38.93
CA ALA A 746 14.89 -22.24 -37.91
C ALA A 746 15.35 -21.08 -37.01
N THR A 747 15.26 -19.82 -37.49
CA THR A 747 15.82 -18.66 -36.79
C THR A 747 14.82 -17.52 -36.55
N PHE A 748 13.63 -17.57 -37.16
CA PHE A 748 12.61 -16.51 -37.12
C PHE A 748 13.18 -15.10 -37.42
N ARG A 749 14.26 -15.03 -38.21
CA ARG A 749 14.82 -13.77 -38.73
C ARG A 749 14.22 -13.44 -40.10
N PRO A 750 13.99 -12.16 -40.43
CA PRO A 750 13.66 -11.76 -41.79
C PRO A 750 14.81 -12.08 -42.75
N LEU A 751 14.54 -12.77 -43.86
CA LEU A 751 15.51 -12.90 -44.95
C LEU A 751 15.53 -11.61 -45.78
N THR A 752 16.54 -10.76 -45.50
CA THR A 752 17.09 -9.69 -46.35
C THR A 752 16.16 -8.61 -46.97
N SER A 753 16.30 -7.40 -46.43
CA SER A 753 16.30 -6.05 -47.05
C SER A 753 15.19 -5.55 -47.99
N ALA A 754 14.12 -6.29 -48.28
CA ALA A 754 13.02 -5.76 -49.10
C ALA A 754 11.60 -6.05 -48.58
N SER A 755 11.41 -6.95 -47.63
CA SER A 755 10.08 -7.34 -47.18
C SER A 755 9.56 -6.44 -46.04
N ILE A 756 8.46 -5.71 -46.29
CA ILE A 756 7.57 -4.99 -45.33
C ILE A 756 8.03 -3.61 -44.80
N VAL A 757 9.29 -3.20 -44.95
CA VAL A 757 9.87 -2.03 -44.23
C VAL A 757 9.14 -0.69 -44.44
N ASP A 758 8.31 -0.54 -45.48
CA ASP A 758 7.69 0.76 -45.86
C ASP A 758 6.14 0.72 -46.06
N ALA A 759 5.45 -0.34 -45.63
CA ALA A 759 4.01 -0.52 -45.88
C ALA A 759 3.08 0.02 -44.76
N GLY A 760 3.64 0.48 -43.63
CA GLY A 760 2.89 1.03 -42.48
C GLY A 760 2.80 2.57 -42.49
N THR A 761 1.80 3.15 -41.82
CA THR A 761 1.74 4.60 -41.60
C THR A 761 2.96 5.11 -40.83
N PRO A 762 3.43 6.36 -41.06
CA PRO A 762 4.65 6.89 -40.45
C PRO A 762 4.42 7.24 -38.98
N THR A 763 4.49 6.24 -38.10
CA THR A 763 4.77 6.43 -36.68
C THR A 763 6.12 5.82 -36.38
N ASN A 764 7.08 6.72 -36.10
CA ASN A 764 8.52 6.49 -35.97
C ASN A 764 8.90 5.51 -34.85
N ILE A 765 8.87 4.18 -35.06
CA ILE A 765 9.61 3.22 -34.21
C ILE A 765 9.93 1.97 -35.06
N HIS A 766 10.99 2.00 -35.88
CA HIS A 766 11.36 0.82 -36.71
C HIS A 766 12.85 0.42 -36.63
N THR A 767 13.60 0.91 -35.66
CA THR A 767 15.03 0.59 -35.49
C THR A 767 15.36 -0.48 -34.45
N ASP A 768 14.43 -0.88 -33.58
CA ASP A 768 14.79 -1.73 -32.42
C ASP A 768 14.55 -3.23 -32.63
N LEU A 769 13.81 -3.64 -33.67
CA LEU A 769 13.57 -5.06 -33.99
C LEU A 769 14.76 -5.77 -34.66
N LEU A 770 15.80 -5.04 -35.06
CA LEU A 770 17.00 -5.61 -35.68
C LEU A 770 18.20 -5.73 -34.72
N ASN A 771 18.11 -5.17 -33.51
CA ASN A 771 19.24 -5.09 -32.56
C ASN A 771 18.99 -5.72 -31.18
N ALA A 772 17.85 -6.36 -30.93
CA ALA A 772 17.57 -7.13 -29.70
C ALA A 772 17.71 -8.64 -29.92
#